data_AF-A0A368U6N3-F1
#
_entry.id   AF-A0A368U6N3-F1
#
_cell.length_a   1.000
_cell.length_b   1.000
_cell.length_c   1.000
_cell.angle_alpha   90.00
_cell.angle_beta   90.00
_cell.angle_gamma   90.00
#
_symmetry.space_group_name_H-M   'P 1'
#
loop_
_entity.id
_entity.type
_entity.pdbx_description
1 polymer ?
#
loop_
_entity_poly.entity_id
_entity_poly.type
_entity_poly.pdbx_seq_one_letter_code
_entity_poly.pdbx_strand_id
1 'polypeptide(L)'
;MALLNAARLIGQWKEEKNSLVQPSQIDDTAHILHAALGDIPVKALVLVSHDTRELIADLFEWRQATGRAITRQQAHKRVNRVLAALNEVPSMQAILIPEPVPVHRPTAHPPTPRTFLLYEQMVTLERHLLSWCRRDRGEDAWLLVLALRLMTRLGMSETVVLGSLAALTHQHVDGRHWDIPASPDAKWPHDGHYRLTLPDDLWVPMRAIISRAKAWDRTAWLLAPSAEAEARDHTQRRQQLRTQLKVTSQRCLKALQHCPDSEQWHSLRSWSSLVSASRYVTVMRGVPPLWATLLRQYPLPTCTPVPLLADSDTAHRYAPGESQGRLPTREAVRNKTPAPLPDIGQQTRPAGVSVITTTDFPPDWQRRVKNLLQQFLAEAARLSPKKVTAKKYEEPMRKLLVRYEKRLDRLIGHSGHYLGWVLQFLYHQLRTEGNKLSTARTQLSRLTPLTMLMHEAVLDLHDWDDEVVMELQIDAQSGSQWSATTLERFKASFRQFMRFCQRHGMLEEVTLPQPNAGSLAPSVLRTRILSPDHMQMVWETLTRQVPSGDPRQMMGLVIALGFYAGLRASEVESLTLNSVIFGAADEQGHRTCWVEILGGKTAAARRRIALHVMAPAAVVVCLHEWVEERLTECSKWSLAEVALFGPRHSPQTFTRASLITPVIEWMRYLLGDDIDFHGLRHAAVSWTLLRLHAAQHPSFRDTLQHRHHWMFQPQTLQMTLSHFCGAEAHDTLARGTLLLQVAKWIGHREPGTLLENYAHTLGLIHSDILAPKAK
;
A
#
# COMPACT_ATOMS: atom_id res chain seq x y z
N MET A 1 -22.85 15.65 38.42
CA MET A 1 -21.43 15.25 38.26
C MET A 1 -20.68 15.76 39.47
N ALA A 2 -19.95 14.90 40.17
CA ALA A 2 -19.16 15.31 41.33
C ALA A 2 -18.05 16.27 40.90
N LEU A 3 -17.80 17.32 41.69
CA LEU A 3 -16.64 18.19 41.50
C LEU A 3 -15.37 17.40 41.84
N LEU A 4 -14.37 17.43 40.95
CA LEU A 4 -13.13 16.66 41.06
C LEU A 4 -11.94 17.60 41.30
N ASN A 5 -11.08 17.25 42.26
CA ASN A 5 -9.75 17.82 42.44
C ASN A 5 -8.72 16.70 42.48
N ALA A 6 -7.43 17.03 42.50
CA ALA A 6 -6.34 16.05 42.47
C ALA A 6 -6.48 14.97 43.57
N ALA A 7 -6.80 15.37 44.80
CA ALA A 7 -6.94 14.45 45.94
C ALA A 7 -8.09 13.42 45.73
N ARG A 8 -9.25 13.88 45.26
CA ARG A 8 -10.39 12.99 44.97
C ARG A 8 -10.10 12.02 43.84
N LEU A 9 -9.43 12.48 42.79
CA LEU A 9 -9.09 11.63 41.64
C LEU A 9 -8.06 10.55 42.02
N ILE A 10 -7.05 10.91 42.81
CA ILE A 10 -6.09 9.95 43.36
C ILE A 10 -6.79 8.92 44.25
N GLY A 11 -7.74 9.35 45.08
CA GLY A 11 -8.58 8.45 45.90
C GLY A 11 -9.32 7.42 45.05
N GLN A 12 -10.02 7.87 44.00
CA GLN A 12 -10.71 6.99 43.06
C GLN A 12 -9.75 6.02 42.36
N TRP A 13 -8.61 6.51 41.87
CA TRP A 13 -7.61 5.66 41.24
C TRP A 13 -6.96 4.65 42.19
N LYS A 14 -6.86 4.95 43.49
CA LYS A 14 -6.42 3.99 44.51
C LYS A 14 -7.43 2.88 44.73
N GLU A 15 -8.72 3.22 44.83
CA GLU A 15 -9.81 2.25 44.93
C GLU A 15 -9.86 1.33 43.71
N GLU A 16 -9.62 1.89 42.52
CA GLU A 16 -9.55 1.16 41.25
C GLU A 16 -8.24 0.40 41.04
N LYS A 17 -7.28 0.48 41.99
CA LYS A 17 -5.93 -0.12 41.89
C LYS A 17 -5.20 0.29 40.61
N ASN A 18 -5.35 1.55 40.19
CA ASN A 18 -4.71 2.08 39.00
C ASN A 18 -3.18 2.06 39.16
N SER A 19 -2.47 1.58 38.14
CA SER A 19 -0.99 1.49 38.14
C SER A 19 -0.30 2.84 38.39
N LEU A 20 -0.96 3.96 38.09
CA LEU A 20 -0.40 5.31 38.25
C LEU A 20 -0.26 5.75 39.71
N VAL A 21 -0.97 5.12 40.64
CA VAL A 21 -0.94 5.47 42.08
C VAL A 21 -0.19 4.44 42.93
N GLN A 22 0.66 3.61 42.31
CA GLN A 22 1.59 2.75 43.04
C GLN A 22 2.58 3.57 43.89
N PRO A 23 3.11 3.03 45.00
CA PRO A 23 4.00 3.77 45.91
C PRO A 23 5.21 4.42 45.23
N SER A 24 5.78 3.77 44.21
CA SER A 24 6.93 4.29 43.45
C SER A 24 6.61 5.46 42.50
N GLN A 25 5.32 5.73 42.29
CA GLN A 25 4.80 6.55 41.20
C GLN A 25 3.83 7.63 41.67
N ILE A 26 3.34 7.53 42.92
CA ILE A 26 2.30 8.39 43.45
C ILE A 26 2.72 9.87 43.52
N ASP A 27 3.98 10.15 43.85
CA ASP A 27 4.48 11.53 43.97
C ASP A 27 4.46 12.25 42.60
N ASP A 28 4.87 11.57 41.53
CA ASP A 28 4.77 12.11 40.16
C ASP A 28 3.31 12.38 39.80
N THR A 29 2.43 11.42 40.09
CA THR A 29 1.01 11.53 39.73
C THR A 29 0.34 12.68 40.49
N ALA A 30 0.64 12.82 41.78
CA ALA A 30 0.11 13.90 42.60
C ALA A 30 0.58 15.25 42.10
N HIS A 31 1.87 15.39 41.79
CA HIS A 31 2.44 16.62 41.26
C HIS A 31 1.79 17.02 39.92
N ILE A 32 1.72 16.09 38.96
CA ILE A 32 1.10 16.34 37.65
C ILE A 32 -0.37 16.71 37.77
N LEU A 33 -1.15 15.99 38.60
CA LEU A 33 -2.58 16.27 38.76
C LEU A 33 -2.85 17.57 39.49
N HIS A 34 -2.02 17.93 40.47
CA HIS A 34 -2.17 19.19 41.18
C HIS A 34 -1.82 20.39 40.28
N ALA A 35 -0.76 20.28 39.47
CA ALA A 35 -0.45 21.27 38.45
C ALA A 35 -1.56 21.39 37.38
N ALA A 36 -2.20 20.27 37.02
CA ALA A 36 -3.26 20.25 36.00
C ALA A 36 -4.65 20.72 36.49
N LEU A 37 -5.05 20.36 37.71
CA LEU A 37 -6.41 20.58 38.24
C LEU A 37 -6.49 21.69 39.29
N GLY A 38 -5.36 22.05 39.91
CA GLY A 38 -5.32 22.88 41.10
C GLY A 38 -6.00 22.22 42.32
N ASP A 39 -6.16 23.01 43.38
CA ASP A 39 -6.84 22.59 44.62
C ASP A 39 -8.36 22.73 44.57
N ILE A 40 -8.85 23.61 43.69
CA ILE A 40 -10.27 23.93 43.58
C ILE A 40 -10.97 22.83 42.79
N PRO A 41 -12.08 22.24 43.32
CA PRO A 41 -12.83 21.23 42.61
C PRO A 41 -13.43 21.75 41.30
N VAL A 42 -13.02 21.15 40.17
CA VAL A 42 -13.50 21.50 38.83
C VAL A 42 -14.53 20.50 38.30
N LYS A 43 -15.45 21.00 37.47
CA LYS A 43 -16.49 20.20 36.80
C LYS A 43 -16.05 19.70 35.42
N ALA A 44 -15.13 20.42 34.79
CA ALA A 44 -14.55 20.11 33.49
C ALA A 44 -13.14 20.70 33.43
N LEU A 45 -12.26 20.06 32.66
CA LEU A 45 -10.91 20.53 32.40
C LEU A 45 -10.60 20.31 30.92
N VAL A 46 -10.01 21.33 30.28
CA VAL A 46 -9.49 21.23 28.92
C VAL A 46 -8.04 21.71 28.93
N LEU A 47 -7.09 20.79 28.75
CA LEU A 47 -5.67 21.10 28.61
C LEU A 47 -5.26 21.06 27.15
N VAL A 48 -4.73 22.17 26.65
CA VAL A 48 -4.21 22.30 25.29
C VAL A 48 -2.73 21.85 25.20
N SER A 49 -2.16 21.88 23.98
CA SER A 49 -0.80 21.36 23.71
C SER A 49 0.26 22.16 24.46
N HIS A 50 0.00 23.45 24.66
CA HIS A 50 0.84 24.35 25.44
C HIS A 50 0.91 23.88 26.90
N ASP A 51 -0.24 23.80 27.57
CA ASP A 51 -0.38 23.37 28.96
C ASP A 51 0.30 22.01 29.21
N THR A 52 0.19 21.09 28.24
CA THR A 52 0.85 19.79 28.38
C THR A 52 2.37 19.87 28.29
N ARG A 53 2.92 20.76 27.45
CA ARG A 53 4.36 20.99 27.37
C ARG A 53 4.88 21.64 28.65
N GLU A 54 4.10 22.55 29.23
CA GLU A 54 4.40 23.14 30.54
C GLU A 54 4.43 22.06 31.63
N LEU A 55 3.40 21.20 31.71
CA LEU A 55 3.41 20.07 32.66
C LEU A 55 4.62 19.14 32.50
N ILE A 56 5.13 18.95 31.27
CA ILE A 56 6.34 18.16 31.00
C ILE A 56 7.60 18.89 31.49
N ALA A 57 7.70 20.20 31.24
CA ALA A 57 8.78 21.03 31.72
C ALA A 57 8.78 21.08 33.25
N ASP A 58 7.64 21.36 33.87
CA ASP A 58 7.43 21.42 35.31
C ASP A 58 7.83 20.12 35.99
N LEU A 59 7.35 18.97 35.48
CA LEU A 59 7.73 17.67 36.05
C LEU A 59 9.24 17.41 35.92
N PHE A 60 9.83 17.77 34.78
CA PHE A 60 11.26 17.62 34.56
C PHE A 60 12.05 18.47 35.56
N GLU A 61 11.73 19.76 35.70
CA GLU A 61 12.37 20.69 36.63
C GLU A 61 12.18 20.29 38.09
N TRP A 62 10.96 19.90 38.47
CA TRP A 62 10.67 19.38 39.81
C TRP A 62 11.50 18.12 40.15
N ARG A 63 11.66 17.20 39.20
CA ARG A 63 12.52 16.01 39.38
C ARG A 63 14.01 16.34 39.45
N GLN A 64 14.48 17.35 38.73
CA GLN A 64 15.84 17.86 38.89
C GLN A 64 16.05 18.44 40.30
N ALA A 65 15.10 19.22 40.81
CA ALA A 65 15.20 19.89 42.12
C ALA A 65 15.11 18.91 43.31
N THR A 66 14.35 17.82 43.18
CA THR A 66 14.11 16.83 44.25
C THR A 66 15.16 15.71 44.35
N GLY A 67 16.26 15.78 43.59
CA GLY A 67 17.36 14.79 43.67
C GLY A 67 17.08 13.43 43.02
N ARG A 68 16.02 13.32 42.22
CA ARG A 68 15.69 12.13 41.41
C ARG A 68 15.60 12.50 39.93
N ALA A 69 16.74 12.89 39.37
CA ALA A 69 16.82 13.38 38.00
C ALA A 69 16.25 12.36 36.99
N ILE A 70 15.39 12.86 36.10
CA ILE A 70 14.87 12.10 34.96
C ILE A 70 15.23 12.82 33.67
N THR A 71 15.29 12.08 32.57
CA THR A 71 15.42 12.65 31.23
C THR A 71 14.12 13.33 30.79
N ARG A 72 14.18 14.32 29.88
CA ARG A 72 12.99 14.91 29.27
C ARG A 72 12.08 13.87 28.62
N GLN A 73 12.65 12.81 28.05
CA GLN A 73 11.87 11.70 27.47
C GLN A 73 11.10 10.92 28.54
N GLN A 74 11.68 10.69 29.73
CA GLN A 74 11.00 10.07 30.85
C GLN A 74 9.89 10.97 31.41
N ALA A 75 10.12 12.28 31.54
CA ALA A 75 9.11 13.25 31.96
C ALA A 75 7.92 13.26 30.98
N HIS A 76 8.22 13.37 29.68
CA HIS A 76 7.25 13.28 28.59
C HIS A 76 6.40 12.00 28.67
N LYS A 77 7.05 10.83 28.80
CA LYS A 77 6.37 9.54 28.97
C LYS A 77 5.48 9.51 30.21
N ARG A 78 5.90 10.13 31.31
CA ARG A 78 5.18 10.12 32.58
C ARG A 78 3.94 11.01 32.55
N VAL A 79 4.07 12.26 32.10
CA VAL A 79 2.94 13.20 31.97
C VAL A 79 1.88 12.63 31.04
N ASN A 80 2.29 12.11 29.87
CA ASN A 80 1.34 11.50 28.93
C ASN A 80 0.57 10.32 29.54
N ARG A 81 1.18 9.51 30.41
CA ARG A 81 0.47 8.41 31.07
C ARG A 81 -0.60 8.92 32.04
N VAL A 82 -0.30 9.95 32.82
CA VAL A 82 -1.25 10.55 33.78
C VAL A 82 -2.39 11.24 33.04
N LEU A 83 -2.08 12.05 32.02
CA LEU A 83 -3.09 12.70 31.19
C LEU A 83 -3.94 11.71 30.40
N ALA A 84 -3.37 10.58 29.97
CA ALA A 84 -4.14 9.52 29.32
C ALA A 84 -5.22 8.94 30.26
N ALA A 85 -4.88 8.72 31.53
CA ALA A 85 -5.88 8.29 32.52
C ALA A 85 -6.88 9.39 32.86
N LEU A 86 -6.44 10.66 32.87
CA LEU A 86 -7.32 11.81 33.06
C LEU A 86 -8.38 11.92 31.95
N ASN A 87 -8.02 11.58 30.70
CA ASN A 87 -8.95 11.57 29.56
C ASN A 87 -10.05 10.50 29.66
N GLU A 88 -9.88 9.48 30.51
CA GLU A 88 -10.93 8.52 30.80
C GLU A 88 -12.01 9.10 31.73
N VAL A 89 -11.76 10.25 32.36
CA VAL A 89 -12.70 10.93 33.24
C VAL A 89 -13.67 11.77 32.41
N PRO A 90 -15.00 11.59 32.56
CA PRO A 90 -15.99 12.40 31.84
C PRO A 90 -15.84 13.89 32.09
N SER A 91 -15.94 14.67 31.03
CA SER A 91 -15.73 16.14 31.00
C SER A 91 -14.28 16.60 31.23
N MET A 92 -13.31 15.68 31.30
CA MET A 92 -11.88 16.02 31.30
C MET A 92 -11.27 15.71 29.94
N GLN A 93 -10.48 16.64 29.41
CA GLN A 93 -9.87 16.53 28.10
C GLN A 93 -8.47 17.12 28.14
N ALA A 94 -7.46 16.32 27.86
CA ALA A 94 -6.06 16.70 27.83
C ALA A 94 -5.39 16.13 26.59
N ILE A 95 -4.49 16.91 26.00
CA ILE A 95 -3.77 16.55 24.76
C ILE A 95 -2.46 15.83 25.11
N LEU A 96 -2.21 14.64 24.58
CA LEU A 96 -1.01 13.86 24.91
C LEU A 96 0.13 14.06 23.89
N ILE A 97 1.24 14.76 24.18
CA ILE A 97 2.31 15.07 23.20
C ILE A 97 2.91 13.79 22.56
N PRO A 98 3.12 13.71 21.23
CA PRO A 98 3.55 12.47 20.59
C PRO A 98 5.05 12.28 20.80
N GLU A 99 5.49 11.03 20.97
CA GLU A 99 6.94 10.77 20.92
C GLU A 99 7.45 11.01 19.50
N PRO A 100 8.55 11.78 19.31
CA PRO A 100 9.19 11.88 18.00
C PRO A 100 9.61 10.48 17.56
N VAL A 101 9.08 10.01 16.44
CA VAL A 101 9.54 8.77 15.81
C VAL A 101 10.85 9.10 15.08
N PRO A 102 11.99 8.50 15.44
CA PRO A 102 13.21 8.70 14.68
C PRO A 102 12.99 8.15 13.26
N VAL A 103 13.08 9.03 12.27
CA VAL A 103 12.96 8.64 10.86
C VAL A 103 14.22 7.85 10.50
N HIS A 104 14.11 6.53 10.41
CA HIS A 104 15.19 5.72 9.88
C HIS A 104 15.36 6.09 8.40
N ARG A 105 16.52 6.64 8.03
CA ARG A 105 16.95 6.69 6.63
C ARG A 105 17.72 5.40 6.35
N PRO A 106 17.09 4.35 5.78
CA PRO A 106 17.82 3.14 5.44
C PRO A 106 18.84 3.45 4.34
N THR A 107 20.13 3.33 4.65
CA THR A 107 21.18 3.40 3.64
C THR A 107 21.25 2.05 2.92
N ALA A 108 21.25 2.09 1.59
CA ALA A 108 21.45 0.89 0.77
C ALA A 108 22.92 0.41 0.76
N HIS A 109 23.84 1.28 1.16
CA HIS A 109 25.27 0.99 1.30
C HIS A 109 25.63 0.57 2.74
N PRO A 110 26.74 -0.16 2.92
CA PRO A 110 27.25 -0.53 4.23
C PRO A 110 27.49 0.71 5.10
N PRO A 111 26.84 0.84 6.27
CA PRO A 111 26.93 2.05 7.10
C PRO A 111 28.21 2.12 7.93
N THR A 112 28.96 1.02 8.05
CA THR A 112 30.17 0.92 8.88
C THR A 112 31.32 0.26 8.13
N PRO A 113 32.60 0.57 8.46
CA PRO A 113 33.76 -0.11 7.90
C PRO A 113 33.72 -1.64 8.09
N ARG A 114 33.21 -2.10 9.24
CA ARG A 114 33.03 -3.52 9.53
C ARG A 114 32.06 -4.19 8.55
N THR A 115 30.93 -3.56 8.26
CA THR A 115 29.96 -4.07 7.27
C THR A 115 30.50 -4.03 5.85
N PHE A 116 31.35 -3.04 5.53
CA PHE A 116 32.02 -2.96 4.23
C PHE A 116 33.02 -4.11 4.04
N LEU A 117 33.88 -4.35 5.04
CA LEU A 117 34.81 -5.48 5.03
C LEU A 117 34.09 -6.81 4.83
N LEU A 118 33.02 -7.07 5.59
CA LEU A 118 32.24 -8.32 5.45
C LEU A 118 31.72 -8.52 4.02
N TYR A 119 31.29 -7.44 3.36
CA TYR A 119 30.87 -7.49 1.97
C TYR A 119 32.01 -7.91 1.03
N GLU A 120 33.20 -7.31 1.15
CA GLU A 120 34.36 -7.64 0.30
C GLU A 120 34.74 -9.11 0.44
N GLN A 121 34.76 -9.61 1.69
CA GLN A 121 35.01 -11.02 1.98
C GLN A 121 34.00 -11.94 1.30
N MET A 122 32.71 -11.54 1.26
CA MET A 122 31.66 -12.34 0.63
C MET A 122 31.81 -12.40 -0.89
N VAL A 123 32.21 -11.28 -1.52
CA VAL A 123 32.48 -11.25 -2.96
C VAL A 123 33.62 -12.19 -3.33
N THR A 124 34.68 -12.23 -2.53
CA THR A 124 35.80 -13.16 -2.75
C THR A 124 35.36 -14.61 -2.56
N LEU A 125 34.71 -14.93 -1.43
CA LEU A 125 34.20 -16.29 -1.15
C LEU A 125 33.30 -16.81 -2.28
N GLU A 126 32.43 -15.96 -2.81
CA GLU A 126 31.44 -16.31 -3.82
C GLU A 126 32.06 -16.84 -5.13
N ARG A 127 33.31 -16.46 -5.45
CA ARG A 127 34.07 -16.98 -6.62
C ARG A 127 34.37 -18.47 -6.50
N HIS A 128 34.50 -18.99 -5.27
CA HIS A 128 34.85 -20.38 -4.99
C HIS A 128 33.63 -21.28 -4.73
N LEU A 129 32.45 -20.70 -4.48
CA LEU A 129 31.25 -21.45 -4.10
C LEU A 129 30.80 -22.46 -5.16
N LEU A 130 30.77 -22.08 -6.44
CA LEU A 130 30.29 -22.96 -7.51
C LEU A 130 31.27 -24.13 -7.76
N SER A 131 32.57 -23.86 -7.72
CA SER A 131 33.61 -24.90 -7.90
C SER A 131 33.65 -25.87 -6.71
N TRP A 132 33.44 -25.38 -5.49
CA TRP A 132 33.25 -26.23 -4.31
C TRP A 132 32.00 -27.11 -4.44
N CYS A 133 30.85 -26.52 -4.79
CA CYS A 133 29.59 -27.25 -4.91
C CYS A 133 29.66 -28.36 -5.96
N ARG A 134 30.28 -28.11 -7.12
CA ARG A 134 30.51 -29.14 -8.15
C ARG A 134 31.40 -30.30 -7.67
N ARG A 135 32.33 -30.05 -6.74
CA ARG A 135 33.20 -31.07 -6.14
C ARG A 135 32.49 -31.87 -5.04
N ASP A 136 31.76 -31.20 -4.15
CA ASP A 136 30.99 -31.83 -3.06
C ASP A 136 29.87 -32.74 -3.59
N ARG A 137 29.28 -32.39 -4.76
CA ARG A 137 28.19 -33.10 -5.44
C ARG A 137 26.89 -33.26 -4.64
N GLY A 138 26.84 -32.94 -3.35
CA GLY A 138 25.65 -33.05 -2.50
C GLY A 138 24.53 -32.06 -2.86
N GLU A 139 23.28 -32.43 -2.58
CA GLU A 139 22.11 -31.55 -2.80
C GLU A 139 22.16 -30.31 -1.92
N ASP A 140 22.55 -30.48 -0.66
CA ASP A 140 22.76 -29.39 0.27
C ASP A 140 23.74 -28.32 -0.24
N ALA A 141 24.78 -28.73 -0.98
CA ALA A 141 25.75 -27.81 -1.52
C ALA A 141 25.11 -26.92 -2.60
N TRP A 142 24.28 -27.49 -3.47
CA TRP A 142 23.52 -26.71 -4.46
C TRP A 142 22.50 -25.79 -3.80
N LEU A 143 21.82 -26.26 -2.75
CA LEU A 143 20.92 -25.46 -1.95
C LEU A 143 21.64 -24.26 -1.30
N LEU A 144 22.82 -24.48 -0.71
CA LEU A 144 23.62 -23.40 -0.13
C LEU A 144 24.05 -22.38 -1.19
N VAL A 145 24.54 -22.84 -2.34
CA VAL A 145 24.94 -21.95 -3.44
C VAL A 145 23.74 -21.15 -3.94
N LEU A 146 22.60 -21.80 -4.18
CA LEU A 146 21.37 -21.11 -4.58
C LEU A 146 20.98 -20.05 -3.54
N ALA A 147 20.87 -20.43 -2.27
CA ALA A 147 20.47 -19.53 -1.19
C ALA A 147 21.37 -18.31 -1.07
N LEU A 148 22.70 -18.49 -1.12
CA LEU A 148 23.64 -17.37 -1.08
C LEU A 148 23.53 -16.50 -2.33
N ARG A 149 23.40 -17.09 -3.52
CA ARG A 149 23.22 -16.34 -4.77
C ARG A 149 21.92 -15.56 -4.79
N LEU A 150 20.82 -16.09 -4.23
CA LEU A 150 19.57 -15.36 -4.08
C LEU A 150 19.77 -14.09 -3.24
N MET A 151 20.58 -14.15 -2.18
CA MET A 151 20.91 -12.99 -1.37
C MET A 151 21.86 -12.02 -2.09
N THR A 152 22.92 -12.53 -2.73
CA THR A 152 23.99 -11.69 -3.32
C THR A 152 23.72 -11.21 -4.76
N ARG A 153 22.74 -11.80 -5.46
CA ARG A 153 22.32 -11.40 -6.82
C ARG A 153 20.96 -10.73 -6.82
N LEU A 154 19.99 -11.22 -6.05
CA LEU A 154 18.64 -10.62 -6.02
C LEU A 154 18.40 -9.71 -4.80
N GLY A 155 19.32 -9.67 -3.83
CA GLY A 155 19.15 -8.87 -2.63
C GLY A 155 18.11 -9.41 -1.65
N MET A 156 17.73 -10.69 -1.78
CA MET A 156 16.77 -11.31 -0.87
C MET A 156 17.30 -11.37 0.56
N SER A 157 16.43 -11.18 1.55
CA SER A 157 16.79 -11.45 2.94
C SER A 157 16.70 -12.94 3.26
N GLU A 158 17.29 -13.36 4.38
CA GLU A 158 17.13 -14.74 4.89
C GLU A 158 15.66 -15.15 5.01
N THR A 159 14.79 -14.24 5.48
CA THR A 159 13.37 -14.50 5.62
C THR A 159 12.71 -14.83 4.28
N VAL A 160 13.02 -14.05 3.24
CA VAL A 160 12.45 -14.23 1.89
C VAL A 160 13.04 -15.44 1.20
N VAL A 161 14.36 -15.66 1.29
CA VAL A 161 15.02 -16.87 0.75
C VAL A 161 14.40 -18.13 1.35
N LEU A 162 14.31 -18.21 2.68
CA LEU A 162 13.74 -19.39 3.35
C LEU A 162 12.25 -19.56 3.01
N GLY A 163 11.48 -18.49 2.95
CA GLY A 163 10.06 -18.54 2.60
C GLY A 163 9.82 -19.03 1.17
N SER A 164 10.61 -18.52 0.21
CA SER A 164 10.52 -18.87 -1.21
C SER A 164 10.96 -20.31 -1.46
N LEU A 165 12.05 -20.75 -0.84
CA LEU A 165 12.54 -22.12 -0.96
C LEU A 165 11.65 -23.15 -0.25
N ALA A 166 10.98 -22.77 0.85
CA ALA A 166 10.01 -23.64 1.54
C ALA A 166 8.73 -23.89 0.72
N ALA A 167 8.39 -22.97 -0.19
CA ALA A 167 7.27 -23.07 -1.11
C ALA A 167 7.65 -23.63 -2.49
N LEU A 168 8.95 -23.81 -2.77
CA LEU A 168 9.46 -24.20 -4.09
C LEU A 168 8.97 -25.59 -4.49
N THR A 169 8.16 -25.65 -5.56
CA THR A 169 7.69 -26.88 -6.22
C THR A 169 8.00 -26.82 -7.71
N HIS A 170 7.81 -27.92 -8.45
CA HIS A 170 7.95 -27.92 -9.91
C HIS A 170 6.99 -26.96 -10.62
N GLN A 171 5.83 -26.63 -10.03
CA GLN A 171 4.88 -25.69 -10.62
C GLN A 171 5.36 -24.23 -10.62
N HIS A 172 6.29 -23.89 -9.72
CA HIS A 172 6.81 -22.53 -9.60
C HIS A 172 7.95 -22.25 -10.59
N VAL A 173 8.42 -23.23 -11.36
CA VAL A 173 9.57 -23.07 -12.26
C VAL A 173 9.20 -23.56 -13.66
N ASP A 174 9.30 -22.64 -14.62
CA ASP A 174 9.10 -22.95 -16.05
C ASP A 174 10.29 -22.45 -16.88
N GLY A 175 11.12 -23.40 -17.33
CA GLY A 175 12.43 -23.07 -17.90
C GLY A 175 13.23 -22.22 -16.93
N ARG A 176 13.70 -21.04 -17.36
CA ARG A 176 14.45 -20.09 -16.52
C ARG A 176 13.54 -19.19 -15.67
N HIS A 177 12.24 -19.24 -15.85
CA HIS A 177 11.30 -18.41 -15.08
C HIS A 177 11.05 -19.03 -13.72
N TRP A 178 11.04 -18.17 -12.69
CA TRP A 178 10.70 -18.56 -11.33
C TRP A 178 9.59 -17.66 -10.79
N ASP A 179 8.51 -18.29 -10.36
CA ASP A 179 7.39 -17.68 -9.64
C ASP A 179 7.66 -17.73 -8.13
N ILE A 180 8.02 -16.59 -7.56
CA ILE A 180 8.30 -16.44 -6.14
C ILE A 180 7.00 -16.03 -5.43
N PRO A 181 6.54 -16.74 -4.40
CA PRO A 181 5.30 -16.39 -3.71
C PRO A 181 5.41 -15.00 -3.07
N ALA A 182 4.39 -14.14 -3.23
CA ALA A 182 4.40 -12.78 -2.71
C ALA A 182 4.25 -12.70 -1.19
N SER A 183 3.85 -13.79 -0.54
CA SER A 183 3.85 -13.94 0.92
C SER A 183 4.21 -15.38 1.30
N PRO A 184 4.62 -15.65 2.55
CA PRO A 184 4.94 -17.02 2.99
C PRO A 184 3.79 -18.01 2.80
N ASP A 185 2.55 -17.55 2.88
CA ASP A 185 1.35 -18.38 2.87
C ASP A 185 0.61 -18.38 1.52
N ALA A 186 1.19 -17.74 0.50
CA ALA A 186 0.61 -17.67 -0.84
C ALA A 186 0.52 -19.06 -1.49
N LYS A 187 -0.66 -19.36 -2.05
CA LYS A 187 -0.99 -20.60 -2.74
C LYS A 187 -0.94 -20.41 -4.25
N TRP A 188 -0.19 -21.28 -4.92
CA TRP A 188 -0.24 -21.39 -6.37
C TRP A 188 -1.55 -22.05 -6.85
N PRO A 189 -2.13 -21.66 -8.02
CA PRO A 189 -1.80 -20.50 -8.86
C PRO A 189 -2.58 -19.23 -8.47
N HIS A 190 -3.37 -19.28 -7.40
CA HIS A 190 -4.42 -18.29 -7.13
C HIS A 190 -3.94 -17.04 -6.40
N ASP A 191 -2.81 -17.11 -5.68
CA ASP A 191 -2.24 -15.99 -4.97
C ASP A 191 -1.16 -15.26 -5.78
N GLY A 192 -0.79 -14.05 -5.34
CA GLY A 192 0.17 -13.21 -6.06
C GLY A 192 1.59 -13.79 -6.04
N HIS A 193 2.27 -13.73 -7.18
CA HIS A 193 3.65 -14.18 -7.33
C HIS A 193 4.50 -13.08 -7.97
N TYR A 194 5.75 -12.95 -7.51
CA TYR A 194 6.77 -12.16 -8.17
C TYR A 194 7.51 -13.03 -9.17
N ARG A 195 7.49 -12.64 -10.44
CA ARG A 195 8.00 -13.46 -11.56
C ARG A 195 9.35 -12.95 -12.02
N LEU A 196 10.34 -13.82 -12.08
CA LEU A 196 11.69 -13.42 -12.46
C LEU A 196 12.34 -14.45 -13.38
N THR A 197 13.00 -13.98 -14.44
CA THR A 197 13.84 -14.81 -15.30
C THR A 197 15.23 -14.89 -14.69
N LEU A 198 15.64 -16.10 -14.33
CA LEU A 198 16.87 -16.33 -13.59
C LEU A 198 18.11 -16.16 -14.50
N PRO A 199 19.11 -15.33 -14.11
CA PRO A 199 20.42 -15.32 -14.74
C PRO A 199 21.14 -16.66 -14.50
N ASP A 200 22.16 -16.97 -15.30
CA ASP A 200 22.87 -18.27 -15.26
C ASP A 200 23.40 -18.62 -13.86
N ASP A 201 23.89 -17.63 -13.12
CA ASP A 201 24.40 -17.79 -11.74
C ASP A 201 23.36 -18.37 -10.77
N LEU A 202 22.07 -18.15 -11.04
CA LEU A 202 20.94 -18.67 -10.26
C LEU A 202 20.28 -19.86 -10.93
N TRP A 203 20.20 -19.84 -12.27
CA TRP A 203 19.59 -20.91 -13.03
C TRP A 203 20.37 -22.22 -12.93
N VAL A 204 21.70 -22.19 -13.00
CA VAL A 204 22.55 -23.40 -12.89
C VAL A 204 22.30 -24.16 -11.58
N PRO A 205 22.37 -23.54 -10.39
CA PRO A 205 22.07 -24.26 -9.14
C PRO A 205 20.59 -24.65 -9.03
N MET A 206 19.65 -23.83 -9.49
CA MET A 206 18.22 -24.17 -9.51
C MET A 206 17.96 -25.42 -10.36
N ARG A 207 18.50 -25.47 -11.59
CA ARG A 207 18.38 -26.60 -12.50
C ARG A 207 19.00 -27.87 -11.92
N ALA A 208 20.11 -27.76 -11.20
CA ALA A 208 20.75 -28.91 -10.55
C ALA A 208 19.85 -29.53 -9.46
N ILE A 209 19.16 -28.70 -8.68
CA ILE A 209 18.17 -29.15 -7.69
C ILE A 209 16.99 -29.83 -8.39
N ILE A 210 16.37 -29.16 -9.37
CA ILE A 210 15.21 -29.67 -10.11
C ILE A 210 15.51 -31.00 -10.81
N SER A 211 16.70 -31.14 -11.40
CA SER A 211 17.07 -32.34 -12.15
C SER A 211 17.27 -33.57 -11.25
N ARG A 212 17.47 -33.38 -9.95
CA ARG A 212 17.70 -34.43 -8.96
C ARG A 212 16.43 -34.88 -8.25
N ALA A 213 15.41 -34.02 -8.17
CA ALA A 213 14.10 -34.33 -7.60
C ALA A 213 13.23 -35.29 -8.47
N LYS A 214 13.85 -36.09 -9.36
CA LYS A 214 13.16 -36.93 -10.35
C LYS A 214 12.43 -38.12 -9.71
N ALA A 215 11.15 -37.90 -9.41
CA ALA A 215 10.03 -38.88 -9.37
C ALA A 215 8.77 -38.26 -8.70
N TRP A 216 8.81 -36.99 -8.29
CA TRP A 216 7.78 -36.44 -7.43
C TRP A 216 6.67 -35.74 -8.19
N ASP A 217 5.49 -35.71 -7.56
CA ASP A 217 4.33 -34.96 -8.04
C ASP A 217 4.72 -33.49 -8.30
N ARG A 218 4.09 -32.85 -9.28
CA ARG A 218 4.35 -31.44 -9.63
C ARG A 218 4.12 -30.50 -8.45
N THR A 219 3.28 -30.90 -7.50
CA THR A 219 2.97 -30.14 -6.27
C THR A 219 3.92 -30.44 -5.11
N ALA A 220 4.79 -31.43 -5.23
CA ALA A 220 5.70 -31.83 -4.16
C ALA A 220 6.77 -30.76 -3.89
N TRP A 221 7.18 -30.68 -2.63
CA TRP A 221 8.21 -29.75 -2.19
C TRP A 221 9.59 -30.21 -2.67
N LEU A 222 10.23 -29.41 -3.54
CA LEU A 222 11.48 -29.78 -4.22
C LEU A 222 12.69 -29.99 -3.29
N LEU A 223 12.62 -29.51 -2.05
CA LEU A 223 13.72 -29.57 -1.08
C LEU A 223 13.40 -30.48 0.12
N ALA A 224 12.38 -31.34 -0.01
CA ALA A 224 12.10 -32.33 1.01
C ALA A 224 13.27 -33.33 1.11
N PRO A 225 13.81 -33.62 2.30
CA PRO A 225 14.87 -34.61 2.49
C PRO A 225 14.32 -36.05 2.51
N SER A 226 13.02 -36.21 2.69
CA SER A 226 12.31 -37.49 2.75
C SER A 226 10.82 -37.30 2.43
N ALA A 227 10.12 -38.38 2.08
CA ALA A 227 8.67 -38.36 1.82
C ALA A 227 7.87 -37.85 3.03
N GLU A 228 8.26 -38.20 4.26
CA GLU A 228 7.63 -37.70 5.49
C GLU A 228 7.78 -36.18 5.67
N ALA A 229 8.83 -35.59 5.09
CA ALA A 229 9.06 -34.15 5.17
C ALA A 229 8.15 -33.34 4.24
N GLU A 230 7.50 -33.98 3.25
CA GLU A 230 6.51 -33.32 2.39
C GLU A 230 5.26 -32.88 3.17
N ALA A 231 4.85 -33.65 4.16
CA ALA A 231 3.68 -33.37 5.00
C ALA A 231 3.89 -32.20 5.99
N ARG A 232 5.12 -31.67 6.09
CA ARG A 232 5.45 -30.56 7.00
C ARG A 232 4.78 -29.27 6.57
N ASP A 233 4.33 -28.50 7.55
CA ASP A 233 3.81 -27.15 7.30
C ASP A 233 4.93 -26.18 6.87
N HIS A 234 4.55 -25.01 6.33
CA HIS A 234 5.50 -24.03 5.82
C HIS A 234 6.52 -23.55 6.87
N THR A 235 6.10 -23.40 8.13
CA THR A 235 6.98 -22.94 9.22
C THR A 235 8.03 -24.00 9.56
N GLN A 236 7.61 -25.26 9.61
CA GLN A 236 8.49 -26.41 9.82
C GLN A 236 9.51 -26.55 8.67
N ARG A 237 9.05 -26.42 7.41
CA ARG A 237 9.93 -26.43 6.22
C ARG A 237 11.01 -25.33 6.31
N ARG A 238 10.63 -24.11 6.67
CA ARG A 238 11.57 -22.98 6.85
C ARG A 238 12.62 -23.26 7.93
N GLN A 239 12.20 -23.79 9.09
CA GLN A 239 13.11 -24.09 10.19
C GLN A 239 14.10 -25.20 9.82
N GLN A 240 13.63 -26.21 9.09
CA GLN A 240 14.46 -27.27 8.57
C GLN A 240 15.50 -26.74 7.57
N LEU A 241 15.08 -25.96 6.56
CA LEU A 241 15.98 -25.34 5.58
C LEU A 241 17.05 -24.48 6.26
N ARG A 242 16.67 -23.70 7.28
CA ARG A 242 17.61 -22.90 8.05
C ARG A 242 18.67 -23.76 8.75
N THR A 243 18.26 -24.90 9.28
CA THR A 243 19.16 -25.83 9.99
C THR A 243 20.14 -26.48 9.02
N GLN A 244 19.62 -26.94 7.88
CA GLN A 244 20.41 -27.51 6.78
C GLN A 244 21.45 -26.50 6.25
N LEU A 245 21.02 -25.27 5.94
CA LEU A 245 21.93 -24.20 5.48
C LEU A 245 23.01 -23.85 6.50
N LYS A 246 22.69 -23.85 7.80
CA LYS A 246 23.70 -23.65 8.87
C LYS A 246 24.77 -24.73 8.84
N VAL A 247 24.38 -26.00 8.85
CA VAL A 247 25.31 -27.14 8.81
C VAL A 247 26.16 -27.11 7.55
N THR A 248 25.54 -26.94 6.39
CA THR A 248 26.23 -26.94 5.10
C THR A 248 27.16 -25.74 4.95
N SER A 249 26.80 -24.57 5.48
CA SER A 249 27.69 -23.40 5.46
C SER A 249 28.98 -23.66 6.25
N GLN A 250 28.91 -24.35 7.39
CA GLN A 250 30.09 -24.72 8.16
C GLN A 250 30.97 -25.72 7.41
N ARG A 251 30.35 -26.73 6.76
CA ARG A 251 31.06 -27.69 5.90
C ARG A 251 31.78 -26.99 4.75
N CYS A 252 31.09 -26.08 4.07
CA CYS A 252 31.63 -25.28 2.97
C CYS A 252 32.84 -24.45 3.41
N LEU A 253 32.67 -23.65 4.47
CA LEU A 253 33.74 -22.79 4.99
C LEU A 253 34.96 -23.61 5.41
N LYS A 254 34.76 -24.75 6.08
CA LYS A 254 35.86 -25.67 6.45
C LYS A 254 36.58 -26.24 5.22
N ALA A 255 35.84 -26.66 4.20
CA ALA A 255 36.42 -27.19 2.96
C ALA A 255 37.22 -26.13 2.18
N LEU A 256 36.80 -24.86 2.27
CA LEU A 256 37.44 -23.73 1.59
C LEU A 256 38.58 -23.08 2.41
N GLN A 257 38.84 -23.51 3.65
CA GLN A 257 39.96 -23.01 4.45
C GLN A 257 41.33 -23.24 3.79
N HIS A 258 41.46 -24.28 2.98
CA HIS A 258 42.70 -24.63 2.29
C HIS A 258 42.87 -23.93 0.93
N CYS A 259 41.94 -23.03 0.54
CA CYS A 259 42.12 -22.24 -0.66
C CYS A 259 43.17 -21.12 -0.43
N PRO A 260 43.99 -20.77 -1.44
CA PRO A 260 45.02 -19.72 -1.31
C PRO A 260 44.47 -18.38 -0.82
N ASP A 261 43.23 -18.06 -1.20
CA ASP A 261 42.56 -16.80 -0.86
C ASP A 261 41.84 -16.84 0.50
N SER A 262 41.96 -17.91 1.30
CA SER A 262 41.12 -18.11 2.50
C SER A 262 41.27 -17.04 3.59
N GLU A 263 42.44 -16.40 3.68
CA GLU A 263 42.68 -15.25 4.55
C GLU A 263 41.79 -14.04 4.21
N GLN A 264 41.34 -13.94 2.96
CA GLN A 264 40.47 -12.86 2.49
C GLN A 264 39.02 -13.00 2.95
N TRP A 265 38.63 -14.08 3.64
CA TRP A 265 37.27 -14.23 4.19
C TRP A 265 37.18 -14.76 5.64
N HIS A 266 38.22 -14.53 6.45
CA HIS A 266 38.33 -15.02 7.84
C HIS A 266 37.20 -14.58 8.80
N SER A 267 36.45 -13.52 8.48
CA SER A 267 35.33 -13.03 9.31
C SER A 267 34.01 -13.73 8.97
N LEU A 268 33.93 -14.47 7.87
CA LEU A 268 32.77 -15.27 7.48
C LEU A 268 32.87 -16.67 8.11
N ARG A 269 32.37 -16.80 9.34
CA ARG A 269 32.51 -18.04 10.16
C ARG A 269 31.22 -18.82 10.34
N SER A 270 30.09 -18.22 10.02
CA SER A 270 28.77 -18.78 10.25
C SER A 270 27.77 -18.35 9.18
N TRP A 271 26.66 -19.09 9.10
CA TRP A 271 25.49 -18.67 8.33
C TRP A 271 25.05 -17.23 8.61
N SER A 272 25.04 -16.80 9.88
CA SER A 272 24.65 -15.42 10.23
C SER A 272 25.62 -14.38 9.69
N SER A 273 26.94 -14.64 9.69
CA SER A 273 27.91 -13.75 9.05
C SER A 273 27.75 -13.71 7.53
N LEU A 274 27.46 -14.85 6.89
CA LEU A 274 27.22 -14.92 5.44
C LEU A 274 25.97 -14.13 5.03
N VAL A 275 24.86 -14.31 5.76
CA VAL A 275 23.62 -13.57 5.54
C VAL A 275 23.84 -12.06 5.70
N SER A 276 24.51 -11.66 6.79
CA SER A 276 24.80 -10.25 7.06
C SER A 276 25.67 -9.62 5.96
N ALA A 277 26.70 -10.34 5.51
CA ALA A 277 27.61 -9.90 4.46
C ALA A 277 26.92 -9.80 3.09
N SER A 278 26.02 -10.75 2.78
CA SER A 278 25.33 -10.81 1.48
C SER A 278 24.40 -9.63 1.22
N ARG A 279 23.89 -8.99 2.29
CA ARG A 279 22.89 -7.89 2.23
C ARG A 279 23.27 -6.75 1.27
N TYR A 280 24.56 -6.44 1.16
CA TYR A 280 25.06 -5.30 0.40
C TYR A 280 25.67 -5.70 -0.94
N VAL A 281 25.91 -7.00 -1.18
CA VAL A 281 26.62 -7.48 -2.38
C VAL A 281 25.93 -7.06 -3.66
N THR A 282 24.60 -7.18 -3.72
CA THR A 282 23.80 -6.82 -4.90
C THR A 282 23.98 -5.35 -5.29
N VAL A 283 23.90 -4.42 -4.32
CA VAL A 283 24.07 -2.98 -4.56
C VAL A 283 25.49 -2.67 -5.03
N MET A 284 26.49 -3.27 -4.38
CA MET A 284 27.89 -3.04 -4.71
C MET A 284 28.30 -3.64 -6.06
N ARG A 285 27.47 -4.53 -6.63
CA ARG A 285 27.60 -5.04 -8.02
C ARG A 285 27.02 -4.11 -9.07
N GLY A 286 26.56 -2.93 -8.68
CA GLY A 286 25.98 -1.93 -9.58
C GLY A 286 24.49 -2.14 -9.85
N VAL A 287 23.82 -3.07 -9.15
CA VAL A 287 22.36 -3.13 -9.19
C VAL A 287 21.83 -1.93 -8.41
N PRO A 288 20.94 -1.10 -8.99
CA PRO A 288 20.46 0.08 -8.29
C PRO A 288 19.77 -0.30 -6.95
N PRO A 289 19.95 0.51 -5.89
CA PRO A 289 19.42 0.25 -4.56
C PRO A 289 17.98 -0.23 -4.49
N LEU A 290 17.11 0.36 -5.31
CA LEU A 290 15.72 -0.03 -5.42
C LEU A 290 15.57 -1.54 -5.67
N TRP A 291 16.11 -2.01 -6.80
CA TRP A 291 16.00 -3.40 -7.25
C TRP A 291 16.63 -4.37 -6.25
N ALA A 292 17.77 -3.97 -5.65
CA ALA A 292 18.44 -4.74 -4.61
C ALA A 292 17.67 -4.82 -3.28
N THR A 293 16.60 -4.03 -3.11
CA THR A 293 15.78 -3.98 -1.89
C THR A 293 14.37 -4.53 -2.07
N LEU A 294 13.87 -4.63 -3.32
CA LEU A 294 12.51 -5.10 -3.61
C LEU A 294 12.17 -6.45 -2.98
N LEU A 295 13.14 -7.37 -2.90
CA LEU A 295 12.93 -8.73 -2.39
C LEU A 295 13.45 -8.93 -0.96
N ARG A 296 13.66 -7.85 -0.20
CA ARG A 296 14.18 -7.94 1.17
C ARG A 296 13.14 -8.37 2.19
N GLN A 297 11.87 -8.06 2.00
CA GLN A 297 10.84 -8.33 3.01
C GLN A 297 9.51 -8.63 2.35
N TYR A 298 8.71 -9.50 2.99
CA TYR A 298 7.33 -9.73 2.59
C TYR A 298 6.42 -8.56 3.00
N PRO A 299 5.42 -8.19 2.18
CA PRO A 299 5.01 -8.89 0.97
C PRO A 299 5.92 -8.49 -0.20
N LEU A 300 6.12 -9.40 -1.15
CA LEU A 300 6.80 -9.04 -2.40
C LEU A 300 5.79 -8.37 -3.34
N PRO A 301 6.24 -7.50 -4.25
CA PRO A 301 5.38 -7.04 -5.34
C PRO A 301 4.76 -8.22 -6.10
N THR A 302 3.56 -8.05 -6.64
CA THR A 302 2.91 -9.08 -7.46
C THR A 302 3.10 -8.74 -8.93
N CYS A 303 3.46 -9.74 -9.74
CA CYS A 303 3.62 -9.58 -11.18
C CYS A 303 2.35 -10.00 -11.92
N THR A 304 2.15 -9.44 -13.11
CA THR A 304 1.02 -9.82 -13.94
C THR A 304 1.16 -11.25 -14.44
N PRO A 305 0.06 -12.02 -14.51
CA PRO A 305 0.12 -13.35 -15.07
C PRO A 305 0.31 -13.34 -16.60
N VAL A 306 0.07 -12.19 -17.24
CA VAL A 306 0.12 -12.01 -18.70
C VAL A 306 1.57 -12.04 -19.17
N PRO A 307 1.95 -12.94 -20.10
CA PRO A 307 3.25 -12.90 -20.74
C PRO A 307 3.38 -11.65 -21.62
N LEU A 308 4.43 -10.87 -21.42
CA LEU A 308 4.65 -9.61 -22.14
C LEU A 308 5.87 -9.64 -23.07
N LEU A 309 6.61 -10.76 -23.07
CA LEU A 309 7.75 -10.98 -23.94
C LEU A 309 7.31 -11.64 -25.25
N ALA A 310 7.99 -11.28 -26.33
CA ALA A 310 7.70 -11.76 -27.68
C ALA A 310 8.05 -13.23 -27.91
N ASP A 311 8.96 -13.79 -27.11
CA ASP A 311 9.38 -15.20 -27.15
C ASP A 311 8.48 -16.13 -26.32
N SER A 312 7.41 -15.60 -25.73
CA SER A 312 6.48 -16.40 -24.95
C SER A 312 5.47 -17.12 -25.85
N ASP A 313 5.57 -18.45 -25.90
CA ASP A 313 4.66 -19.31 -26.66
C ASP A 313 3.18 -19.20 -26.24
N THR A 314 2.89 -18.68 -25.05
CA THR A 314 1.53 -18.54 -24.53
C THR A 314 0.93 -17.16 -24.73
N ALA A 315 1.68 -16.19 -25.26
CA ALA A 315 1.25 -14.80 -25.39
C ALA A 315 0.01 -14.60 -26.25
N HIS A 316 -0.15 -15.41 -27.31
CA HIS A 316 -1.34 -15.39 -28.15
C HIS A 316 -2.62 -15.69 -27.36
N ARG A 317 -2.57 -16.51 -26.31
CA ARG A 317 -3.76 -16.90 -25.52
C ARG A 317 -4.38 -15.73 -24.77
N TYR A 318 -3.60 -14.66 -24.54
CA TYR A 318 -4.01 -13.45 -23.82
C TYR A 318 -4.41 -12.31 -24.77
N ALA A 319 -4.36 -12.52 -26.09
CA ALA A 319 -4.86 -11.55 -27.05
C ALA A 319 -6.39 -11.41 -26.95
N PRO A 320 -6.95 -10.24 -27.32
CA PRO A 320 -8.39 -10.05 -27.18
C PRO A 320 -9.21 -11.04 -28.01
N GLY A 321 -10.09 -11.81 -27.35
CA GLY A 321 -10.93 -12.84 -27.99
C GLY A 321 -10.39 -14.28 -27.88
N GLU A 322 -9.22 -14.48 -27.28
CA GLU A 322 -8.61 -15.78 -27.07
C GLU A 322 -8.95 -16.38 -25.69
N SER A 323 -8.61 -17.66 -25.48
CA SER A 323 -9.01 -18.45 -24.30
C SER A 323 -8.71 -17.81 -22.93
N GLN A 324 -7.62 -17.05 -22.83
CA GLN A 324 -7.17 -16.34 -21.61
C GLN A 324 -7.19 -14.81 -21.75
N GLY A 325 -7.53 -14.26 -22.92
CA GLY A 325 -7.67 -12.83 -23.22
C GLY A 325 -9.13 -12.40 -23.36
N ARG A 326 -10.01 -13.00 -22.55
CA ARG A 326 -11.43 -13.18 -22.87
C ARG A 326 -12.18 -11.94 -23.41
N LEU A 327 -12.78 -12.17 -24.57
CA LEU A 327 -14.15 -11.83 -24.98
C LEU A 327 -14.90 -13.16 -25.25
N PRO A 328 -16.24 -13.26 -25.17
CA PRO A 328 -16.96 -14.50 -25.45
C PRO A 328 -16.65 -15.05 -26.85
N THR A 329 -16.75 -16.37 -27.04
CA THR A 329 -16.60 -17.05 -28.35
C THR A 329 -17.45 -16.33 -29.39
N ARG A 330 -16.79 -15.62 -30.32
CA ARG A 330 -17.44 -14.78 -31.34
C ARG A 330 -18.38 -15.54 -32.28
N GLU A 331 -18.33 -16.88 -32.28
CA GLU A 331 -19.26 -17.71 -33.04
C GLU A 331 -20.72 -17.56 -32.55
N ALA A 332 -20.96 -17.21 -31.28
CA ALA A 332 -22.31 -17.00 -30.76
C ALA A 332 -22.84 -15.56 -30.96
N VAL A 333 -21.97 -14.56 -31.16
CA VAL A 333 -22.34 -13.13 -31.14
C VAL A 333 -22.31 -12.47 -32.52
N ARG A 334 -21.78 -13.13 -33.56
CA ARG A 334 -21.82 -12.60 -34.93
C ARG A 334 -23.24 -12.30 -35.46
N ASN A 335 -24.29 -12.81 -34.81
CA ASN A 335 -25.69 -12.65 -35.24
C ASN A 335 -26.61 -11.90 -34.26
N LYS A 336 -26.10 -11.20 -33.24
CA LYS A 336 -26.97 -10.39 -32.37
C LYS A 336 -26.36 -9.02 -32.10
N THR A 337 -27.22 -8.03 -32.25
CA THR A 337 -27.14 -6.59 -31.93
C THR A 337 -25.97 -6.21 -31.01
N PRO A 338 -25.23 -5.12 -31.26
CA PRO A 338 -24.22 -4.63 -30.32
C PRO A 338 -24.83 -4.56 -28.91
N ALA A 339 -24.05 -4.96 -27.91
CA ALA A 339 -24.48 -4.95 -26.52
C ALA A 339 -25.15 -3.61 -26.20
N PRO A 340 -26.35 -3.62 -25.58
CA PRO A 340 -27.01 -2.38 -25.23
C PRO A 340 -26.05 -1.55 -24.38
N LEU A 341 -25.89 -0.28 -24.74
CA LEU A 341 -25.17 0.66 -23.91
C LEU A 341 -25.85 0.66 -22.53
N PRO A 342 -25.08 0.60 -21.43
CA PRO A 342 -25.69 0.72 -20.13
C PRO A 342 -26.34 2.12 -20.03
N ASP A 343 -27.56 2.18 -19.54
CA ASP A 343 -28.24 3.44 -19.32
C ASP A 343 -27.48 4.21 -18.25
N ILE A 344 -26.89 5.34 -18.64
CA ILE A 344 -26.27 6.27 -17.71
C ILE A 344 -27.38 6.76 -16.77
N GLY A 345 -27.16 6.61 -15.46
CA GLY A 345 -28.15 6.95 -14.45
C GLY A 345 -28.49 8.44 -14.45
N GLN A 346 -29.61 8.79 -13.82
CA GLN A 346 -30.06 10.19 -13.73
C GLN A 346 -29.56 10.91 -12.46
N GLN A 347 -28.86 10.23 -11.56
CA GLN A 347 -28.43 10.83 -10.30
C GLN A 347 -27.19 11.69 -10.50
N THR A 348 -27.27 12.92 -10.02
CA THR A 348 -26.24 13.95 -10.19
C THR A 348 -25.89 14.61 -8.86
N ARG A 349 -24.76 15.30 -8.83
CA ARG A 349 -24.32 16.16 -7.72
C ARG A 349 -23.60 17.41 -8.25
N PRO A 350 -23.36 18.44 -7.43
CA PRO A 350 -22.57 19.60 -7.83
C PRO A 350 -21.17 19.21 -8.36
N ALA A 351 -20.65 19.97 -9.32
CA ALA A 351 -19.33 19.74 -9.90
C ALA A 351 -18.18 20.03 -8.93
N GLY A 352 -17.01 19.41 -9.18
CA GLY A 352 -15.79 19.66 -8.41
C GLY A 352 -15.57 18.71 -7.23
N VAL A 353 -14.50 18.98 -6.48
CA VAL A 353 -14.11 18.20 -5.29
C VAL A 353 -14.84 18.76 -4.06
N SER A 354 -15.51 17.89 -3.31
CA SER A 354 -15.96 18.21 -1.94
C SER A 354 -14.75 18.26 -1.01
N VAL A 355 -14.05 19.40 -0.94
CA VAL A 355 -12.92 19.56 -0.02
C VAL A 355 -13.45 19.89 1.37
N ILE A 356 -13.24 18.98 2.33
CA ILE A 356 -13.46 19.27 3.75
C ILE A 356 -12.29 20.13 4.22
N THR A 357 -12.53 21.43 4.39
CA THR A 357 -11.49 22.37 4.83
C THR A 357 -11.07 22.07 6.26
N THR A 358 -9.79 21.68 6.44
CA THR A 358 -9.22 21.37 7.76
C THR A 358 -8.57 22.58 8.45
N THR A 359 -8.53 23.75 7.78
CA THR A 359 -7.91 24.98 8.33
C THR A 359 -8.56 25.46 9.61
N ASP A 360 -9.84 25.15 9.79
CA ASP A 360 -10.64 25.59 10.95
C ASP A 360 -10.60 24.56 12.08
N PHE A 361 -9.93 23.42 11.88
CA PHE A 361 -9.82 22.40 12.92
C PHE A 361 -8.83 22.86 13.99
N PRO A 362 -9.12 22.57 15.27
CA PRO A 362 -8.12 22.73 16.32
C PRO A 362 -6.82 21.98 15.95
N PRO A 363 -5.62 22.53 16.20
CA PRO A 363 -4.34 21.90 15.84
C PRO A 363 -4.14 20.48 16.38
N ASP A 364 -4.97 20.07 17.34
CA ASP A 364 -4.93 18.81 18.05
C ASP A 364 -6.21 17.95 17.89
N TRP A 365 -7.06 18.27 16.90
CA TRP A 365 -8.39 17.66 16.72
C TRP A 365 -8.36 16.12 16.73
N GLN A 366 -7.32 15.48 16.19
CA GLN A 366 -7.17 14.01 16.16
C GLN A 366 -7.21 13.42 17.57
N ARG A 367 -6.59 14.10 18.54
CA ARG A 367 -6.57 13.68 19.94
C ARG A 367 -7.87 13.98 20.64
N ARG A 368 -8.48 15.12 20.34
CA ARG A 368 -9.81 15.46 20.85
C ARG A 368 -10.83 14.39 20.47
N VAL A 369 -10.84 13.95 19.21
CA VAL A 369 -11.72 12.87 18.77
C VAL A 369 -11.44 11.57 19.51
N LYS A 370 -10.18 11.15 19.62
CA LYS A 370 -9.82 9.93 20.37
C LYS A 370 -10.29 10.00 21.83
N ASN A 371 -10.12 11.15 22.48
CA ASN A 371 -10.59 11.38 23.85
C ASN A 371 -12.12 11.31 23.93
N LEU A 372 -12.86 11.85 22.96
CA LEU A 372 -14.33 11.73 22.91
C LEU A 372 -14.79 10.27 22.86
N LEU A 373 -14.14 9.45 22.04
CA LEU A 373 -14.44 8.01 21.95
C LEU A 373 -14.10 7.27 23.26
N GLN A 374 -13.02 7.65 23.94
CA GLN A 374 -12.67 7.11 25.25
C GLN A 374 -13.69 7.50 26.33
N GLN A 375 -14.12 8.77 26.34
CA GLN A 375 -15.16 9.26 27.26
C GLN A 375 -16.49 8.53 27.05
N PHE A 376 -16.88 8.23 25.80
CA PHE A 376 -18.05 7.40 25.51
C PHE A 376 -17.97 6.02 26.20
N LEU A 377 -16.83 5.33 26.09
CA LEU A 377 -16.63 4.03 26.74
C LEU A 377 -16.60 4.14 28.27
N ALA A 378 -16.09 5.24 28.83
CA ALA A 378 -16.09 5.49 30.26
C ALA A 378 -17.51 5.75 30.80
N GLU A 379 -18.33 6.52 30.08
CA GLU A 379 -19.74 6.73 30.45
C GLU A 379 -20.56 5.44 30.30
N ALA A 380 -20.29 4.60 29.29
CA ALA A 380 -20.90 3.27 29.17
C ALA A 380 -20.53 2.36 30.36
N ALA A 381 -19.29 2.43 30.87
CA ALA A 381 -18.85 1.66 32.04
C ALA A 381 -19.59 2.03 33.33
N ARG A 382 -20.09 3.26 33.45
CA ARG A 382 -20.92 3.68 34.59
C ARG A 382 -22.31 3.04 34.59
N LEU A 383 -22.83 2.67 33.43
CA LEU A 383 -24.10 1.94 33.34
C LEU A 383 -23.93 0.49 33.80
N SER A 384 -22.81 -0.13 33.42
CA SER A 384 -22.41 -1.45 33.89
C SER A 384 -20.91 -1.67 33.68
N PRO A 385 -20.17 -2.11 34.71
CA PRO A 385 -18.71 -2.23 34.64
C PRO A 385 -18.22 -3.36 33.71
N LYS A 386 -19.09 -4.29 33.32
CA LYS A 386 -18.71 -5.46 32.49
C LYS A 386 -19.42 -5.51 31.13
N LYS A 387 -20.75 -5.43 31.11
CA LYS A 387 -21.59 -5.61 29.91
C LYS A 387 -22.84 -4.73 29.95
N VAL A 388 -23.22 -4.16 28.81
CA VAL A 388 -24.39 -3.26 28.66
C VAL A 388 -25.47 -3.86 27.75
N THR A 389 -25.57 -5.19 27.63
CA THR A 389 -26.52 -5.87 26.72
C THR A 389 -27.96 -5.93 27.20
N ALA A 390 -28.21 -5.84 28.51
CA ALA A 390 -29.57 -5.93 29.04
C ALA A 390 -30.50 -4.83 28.49
N LYS A 391 -31.78 -5.16 28.26
CA LYS A 391 -32.78 -4.25 27.67
C LYS A 391 -32.90 -2.91 28.43
N LYS A 392 -32.73 -2.92 29.75
CA LYS A 392 -32.73 -1.72 30.61
C LYS A 392 -31.66 -0.67 30.23
N TYR A 393 -30.62 -1.05 29.51
CA TYR A 393 -29.55 -0.15 29.07
C TYR A 393 -29.71 0.37 27.64
N GLU A 394 -30.74 -0.06 26.91
CA GLU A 394 -30.97 0.31 25.51
C GLU A 394 -31.14 1.81 25.32
N GLU A 395 -32.12 2.41 26.02
CA GLU A 395 -32.38 3.85 25.97
C GLU A 395 -31.20 4.69 26.49
N PRO A 396 -30.59 4.38 27.67
CA PRO A 396 -29.38 5.07 28.12
C PRO A 396 -28.24 5.04 27.10
N MET A 397 -27.96 3.87 26.50
CA MET A 397 -26.88 3.75 25.51
C MET A 397 -27.21 4.49 24.22
N ARG A 398 -28.46 4.48 23.75
CA ARG A 398 -28.90 5.25 22.57
C ARG A 398 -28.72 6.75 22.79
N LYS A 399 -29.07 7.26 23.98
CA LYS A 399 -28.84 8.66 24.35
C LYS A 399 -27.35 9.01 24.38
N LEU A 400 -26.50 8.11 24.87
CA LEU A 400 -25.05 8.29 24.84
C LEU A 400 -24.52 8.36 23.40
N LEU A 401 -24.95 7.43 22.53
CA LEU A 401 -24.55 7.40 21.12
C LEU A 401 -24.84 8.75 20.43
N VAL A 402 -26.11 9.18 20.43
CA VAL A 402 -26.53 10.44 19.78
C VAL A 402 -25.79 11.65 20.34
N ARG A 403 -25.51 11.67 21.65
CA ARG A 403 -24.75 12.75 22.28
C ARG A 403 -23.32 12.82 21.77
N TYR A 404 -22.64 11.68 21.65
CA TYR A 404 -21.25 11.64 21.20
C TYR A 404 -21.11 11.81 19.69
N GLU A 405 -22.08 11.35 18.89
CA GLU A 405 -22.16 11.66 17.46
C GLU A 405 -22.22 13.17 17.23
N LYS A 406 -23.17 13.87 17.87
CA LYS A 406 -23.28 15.33 17.75
C LYS A 406 -22.00 16.07 18.17
N ARG A 407 -21.25 15.53 19.15
CA ARG A 407 -19.96 16.11 19.57
C ARG A 407 -18.87 15.90 18.53
N LEU A 408 -18.85 14.75 17.87
CA LEU A 408 -17.92 14.43 16.78
C LEU A 408 -18.25 15.26 15.54
N ASP A 409 -19.51 15.27 15.11
CA ASP A 409 -19.97 16.04 13.95
C ASP A 409 -19.68 17.54 14.14
N ARG A 410 -19.89 18.07 15.35
CA ARG A 410 -19.55 19.47 15.66
C ARG A 410 -18.06 19.75 15.61
N LEU A 411 -17.22 18.78 15.95
CA LEU A 411 -15.77 18.93 15.96
C LEU A 411 -15.19 18.83 14.53
N ILE A 412 -15.77 17.98 13.68
CA ILE A 412 -15.30 17.71 12.31
C ILE A 412 -16.02 18.57 11.28
N GLY A 413 -17.21 19.10 11.59
CA GLY A 413 -17.99 20.01 10.75
C GLY A 413 -19.01 19.33 9.84
N HIS A 414 -19.02 18.00 9.75
CA HIS A 414 -20.03 17.24 8.99
C HIS A 414 -20.18 15.82 9.56
N SER A 415 -21.14 15.06 9.03
CA SER A 415 -21.39 13.65 9.39
C SER A 415 -20.81 12.68 8.35
N GLY A 416 -20.75 11.39 8.66
CA GLY A 416 -20.28 10.34 7.73
C GLY A 416 -18.77 10.07 7.74
N HIS A 417 -18.02 10.75 8.60
CA HIS A 417 -16.58 10.54 8.78
C HIS A 417 -16.26 9.20 9.48
N TYR A 418 -15.04 8.68 9.28
CA TYR A 418 -14.57 7.39 9.84
C TYR A 418 -14.82 7.28 11.35
N LEU A 419 -14.59 8.37 12.09
CA LEU A 419 -14.65 8.37 13.55
C LEU A 419 -16.07 8.23 14.12
N GLY A 420 -17.09 8.69 13.37
CA GLY A 420 -18.49 8.50 13.71
C GLY A 420 -18.89 7.05 13.49
N TRP A 421 -18.40 6.45 12.41
CA TRP A 421 -18.54 5.02 12.15
C TRP A 421 -17.82 4.15 13.19
N VAL A 422 -16.65 4.57 13.70
CA VAL A 422 -15.99 3.88 14.83
C VAL A 422 -16.86 3.95 16.09
N LEU A 423 -17.48 5.08 16.39
CA LEU A 423 -18.42 5.21 17.51
C LEU A 423 -19.61 4.25 17.36
N GLN A 424 -20.23 4.23 16.18
CA GLN A 424 -21.32 3.30 15.83
C GLN A 424 -20.89 1.83 15.95
N PHE A 425 -19.69 1.50 15.48
CA PHE A 425 -19.11 0.18 15.63
C PHE A 425 -18.95 -0.21 17.10
N LEU A 426 -18.40 0.67 17.95
CA LEU A 426 -18.25 0.42 19.39
C LEU A 426 -19.60 0.22 20.08
N TYR A 427 -20.62 1.00 19.70
CA TYR A 427 -21.98 0.81 20.17
C TYR A 427 -22.51 -0.59 19.79
N HIS A 428 -22.37 -0.99 18.52
CA HIS A 428 -22.77 -2.32 18.02
C HIS A 428 -22.05 -3.44 18.76
N GLN A 429 -20.73 -3.33 18.98
CA GLN A 429 -19.94 -4.31 19.73
C GLN A 429 -20.45 -4.49 21.17
N LEU A 430 -20.87 -3.41 21.83
CA LEU A 430 -21.33 -3.43 23.22
C LEU A 430 -22.79 -3.87 23.38
N ARG A 431 -23.67 -3.43 22.48
CA ARG A 431 -25.13 -3.64 22.57
C ARG A 431 -25.61 -4.87 21.83
N THR A 432 -25.12 -5.07 20.61
CA THR A 432 -25.59 -6.13 19.71
C THR A 432 -24.76 -7.40 19.84
N GLU A 433 -23.43 -7.29 19.74
CA GLU A 433 -22.53 -8.45 19.88
C GLU A 433 -22.31 -8.86 21.35
N GLY A 434 -22.58 -7.96 22.28
CA GLY A 434 -22.48 -8.20 23.71
C GLY A 434 -21.07 -8.42 24.25
N ASN A 435 -20.09 -7.81 23.59
CA ASN A 435 -18.70 -7.82 24.01
C ASN A 435 -18.48 -7.04 25.32
N LYS A 436 -17.41 -7.40 26.02
CA LYS A 436 -17.00 -6.71 27.26
C LYS A 436 -16.46 -5.32 26.92
N LEU A 437 -16.61 -4.37 27.85
CA LEU A 437 -16.01 -3.03 27.73
C LEU A 437 -14.49 -3.07 27.52
N SER A 438 -13.79 -4.02 28.13
CA SER A 438 -12.34 -4.20 27.90
C SER A 438 -12.01 -4.58 26.45
N THR A 439 -12.86 -5.36 25.79
CA THR A 439 -12.74 -5.69 24.36
C THR A 439 -12.96 -4.44 23.50
N ALA A 440 -14.01 -3.66 23.79
CA ALA A 440 -14.29 -2.41 23.07
C ALA A 440 -13.15 -1.38 23.22
N ARG A 441 -12.58 -1.22 24.41
CA ARG A 441 -11.38 -0.37 24.63
C ARG A 441 -10.18 -0.86 23.81
N THR A 442 -9.98 -2.17 23.73
CA THR A 442 -8.92 -2.77 22.93
C THR A 442 -9.12 -2.51 21.43
N GLN A 443 -10.37 -2.67 20.93
CA GLN A 443 -10.72 -2.36 19.55
C GLN A 443 -10.53 -0.87 19.23
N LEU A 444 -11.00 0.03 20.10
CA LEU A 444 -10.81 1.48 19.93
C LEU A 444 -9.32 1.83 19.81
N SER A 445 -8.47 1.30 20.68
CA SER A 445 -7.03 1.56 20.65
C SER A 445 -6.40 1.13 19.32
N ARG A 446 -6.81 -0.03 18.80
CA ARG A 446 -6.33 -0.56 17.50
C ARG A 446 -6.86 0.23 16.31
N LEU A 447 -8.11 0.70 16.36
CA LEU A 447 -8.75 1.44 15.26
C LEU A 447 -8.41 2.94 15.26
N THR A 448 -7.73 3.45 16.28
CA THR A 448 -7.33 4.87 16.37
C THR A 448 -5.83 5.09 16.65
N PRO A 449 -4.90 4.46 15.89
CA PRO A 449 -3.50 4.88 15.92
C PRO A 449 -3.40 6.35 15.50
N LEU A 450 -2.59 7.15 16.20
CA LEU A 450 -2.54 8.60 15.93
C LEU A 450 -2.07 8.90 14.50
N THR A 451 -1.12 8.13 13.98
CA THR A 451 -0.65 8.28 12.59
C THR A 451 -1.73 8.03 11.55
N MET A 452 -2.58 7.01 11.77
CA MET A 452 -3.77 6.79 10.93
C MET A 452 -4.74 7.96 11.02
N LEU A 453 -4.93 8.56 12.20
CA LEU A 453 -5.80 9.74 12.37
C LEU A 453 -5.26 11.02 11.72
N MET A 454 -3.96 11.06 11.39
CA MET A 454 -3.38 12.17 10.63
C MET A 454 -3.70 12.09 9.14
N HIS A 455 -4.19 10.95 8.66
CA HIS A 455 -4.53 10.76 7.26
C HIS A 455 -5.86 11.44 6.93
N GLU A 456 -5.88 12.29 5.90
CA GLU A 456 -7.06 13.10 5.52
C GLU A 456 -8.29 12.23 5.20
N ALA A 457 -8.10 11.02 4.67
CA ALA A 457 -9.21 10.12 4.37
C ALA A 457 -10.04 9.70 5.60
N VAL A 458 -9.58 9.89 6.85
CA VAL A 458 -10.42 9.61 8.02
C VAL A 458 -11.61 10.59 8.15
N LEU A 459 -11.56 11.71 7.42
CA LEU A 459 -12.61 12.72 7.43
C LEU A 459 -13.80 12.31 6.57
N ASP A 460 -13.63 11.44 5.58
CA ASP A 460 -14.75 10.95 4.77
C ASP A 460 -14.63 9.44 4.51
N LEU A 461 -15.56 8.67 5.08
CA LEU A 461 -15.59 7.22 4.89
C LEU A 461 -16.16 6.84 3.51
N HIS A 462 -17.00 7.68 2.90
CA HIS A 462 -17.69 7.35 1.65
C HIS A 462 -16.70 7.16 0.49
N ASP A 463 -15.60 7.92 0.53
CA ASP A 463 -14.56 7.90 -0.47
C ASP A 463 -13.52 6.77 -0.24
N TRP A 464 -13.71 5.86 0.70
CA TRP A 464 -12.73 4.79 0.91
C TRP A 464 -12.81 3.72 -0.17
N ASP A 465 -11.66 3.44 -0.77
CA ASP A 465 -11.40 2.31 -1.65
C ASP A 465 -10.28 1.43 -1.05
N ASP A 466 -9.90 0.37 -1.76
CA ASP A 466 -8.82 -0.53 -1.33
C ASP A 466 -7.48 0.19 -1.12
N GLU A 467 -7.23 1.27 -1.89
CA GLU A 467 -6.02 2.09 -1.79
C GLU A 467 -6.03 2.89 -0.48
N VAL A 468 -7.11 3.58 -0.16
CA VAL A 468 -7.25 4.29 1.12
C VAL A 468 -7.11 3.33 2.29
N VAL A 469 -7.73 2.15 2.21
CA VAL A 469 -7.62 1.11 3.25
C VAL A 469 -6.17 0.65 3.43
N MET A 470 -5.42 0.52 2.34
CA MET A 470 -4.01 0.17 2.36
C MET A 470 -3.14 1.30 2.91
N GLU A 471 -3.33 2.54 2.47
CA GLU A 471 -2.64 3.73 2.98
C GLU A 471 -2.84 3.89 4.49
N LEU A 472 -4.08 3.72 4.97
CA LEU A 472 -4.39 3.76 6.39
C LEU A 472 -3.73 2.63 7.18
N GLN A 473 -3.57 1.44 6.58
CA GLN A 473 -2.82 0.35 7.21
C GLN A 473 -1.32 0.65 7.27
N ILE A 474 -0.75 1.27 6.23
CA ILE A 474 0.64 1.72 6.18
C ILE A 474 0.87 2.80 7.24
N ASP A 475 -0.01 3.79 7.32
CA ASP A 475 0.07 4.86 8.32
C ASP A 475 -0.12 4.34 9.74
N ALA A 476 -1.03 3.38 9.95
CA ALA A 476 -1.16 2.71 11.23
C ALA A 476 0.14 2.02 11.66
N GLN A 477 0.89 1.44 10.71
CA GLN A 477 2.18 0.78 10.96
C GLN A 477 3.33 1.77 11.18
N SER A 478 3.37 2.89 10.44
CA SER A 478 4.48 3.85 10.49
C SER A 478 4.63 4.51 11.86
N GLY A 479 3.53 4.64 12.60
CA GLY A 479 3.48 5.28 13.92
C GLY A 479 4.00 4.45 15.09
N SER A 480 4.28 3.16 14.89
CA SER A 480 4.67 2.26 15.98
C SER A 480 5.42 1.05 15.46
N GLN A 481 6.57 0.71 16.06
CA GLN A 481 7.25 -0.57 15.81
C GLN A 481 6.43 -1.72 16.40
N TRP A 482 5.32 -2.05 15.76
CA TRP A 482 4.46 -3.15 16.17
C TRP A 482 5.18 -4.47 15.97
N SER A 483 5.12 -5.33 16.99
CA SER A 483 5.42 -6.74 16.78
C SER A 483 4.44 -7.33 15.77
N ALA A 484 4.85 -8.39 15.06
CA ALA A 484 3.99 -9.08 14.09
C ALA A 484 2.62 -9.46 14.69
N THR A 485 2.59 -9.89 15.95
CA THR A 485 1.35 -10.20 16.68
C THR A 485 0.42 -9.00 16.88
N THR A 486 0.99 -7.81 17.10
CA THR A 486 0.21 -6.57 17.29
C THR A 486 -0.39 -6.12 15.96
N LEU A 487 0.36 -6.24 14.86
CA LEU A 487 -0.11 -5.97 13.51
C LEU A 487 -1.27 -6.89 13.11
N GLU A 488 -1.15 -8.20 13.32
CA GLU A 488 -2.24 -9.14 13.01
C GLU A 488 -3.50 -8.85 13.83
N ARG A 489 -3.34 -8.47 15.11
CA ARG A 489 -4.45 -8.05 15.95
C ARG A 489 -5.12 -6.76 15.47
N PHE A 490 -4.34 -5.82 14.93
CA PHE A 490 -4.86 -4.62 14.27
C PHE A 490 -5.67 -4.98 13.03
N LYS A 491 -5.09 -5.74 12.09
CA LYS A 491 -5.76 -6.20 10.86
C LYS A 491 -7.08 -6.91 11.17
N ALA A 492 -7.10 -7.77 12.19
CA ALA A 492 -8.31 -8.47 12.61
C ALA A 492 -9.41 -7.50 13.09
N SER A 493 -9.07 -6.50 13.91
CA SER A 493 -10.03 -5.47 14.35
C SER A 493 -10.48 -4.56 13.21
N PHE A 494 -9.57 -4.18 12.31
CA PHE A 494 -9.87 -3.35 11.15
C PHE A 494 -10.79 -4.07 10.16
N ARG A 495 -10.57 -5.38 9.95
CA ARG A 495 -11.48 -6.24 9.17
C ARG A 495 -12.87 -6.33 9.78
N GLN A 496 -12.98 -6.48 11.11
CA GLN A 496 -14.28 -6.50 11.80
C GLN A 496 -15.03 -5.18 11.60
N PHE A 497 -14.32 -4.06 11.67
CA PHE A 497 -14.88 -2.74 11.41
C PHE A 497 -15.38 -2.61 9.96
N MET A 498 -14.58 -2.97 8.95
CA MET A 498 -15.01 -2.88 7.55
C MET A 498 -16.21 -3.78 7.24
N ARG A 499 -16.26 -4.99 7.80
CA ARG A 499 -17.45 -5.86 7.70
C ARG A 499 -18.69 -5.22 8.30
N PHE A 500 -18.54 -4.48 9.38
CA PHE A 500 -19.64 -3.72 9.98
C PHE A 500 -20.11 -2.63 9.02
N CYS A 501 -19.20 -1.83 8.47
CA CYS A 501 -19.54 -0.81 7.45
C CYS A 501 -20.27 -1.41 6.25
N GLN A 502 -19.78 -2.53 5.71
CA GLN A 502 -20.40 -3.23 4.57
C GLN A 502 -21.83 -3.69 4.84
N ARG A 503 -22.11 -4.19 6.03
CA ARG A 503 -23.48 -4.57 6.43
C ARG A 503 -24.44 -3.37 6.51
N HIS A 504 -23.90 -2.16 6.59
CA HIS A 504 -24.64 -0.91 6.66
C HIS A 504 -24.55 -0.10 5.36
N GLY A 505 -24.19 -0.73 4.23
CA GLY A 505 -24.17 -0.11 2.90
C GLY A 505 -22.98 0.81 2.63
N MET A 506 -21.92 0.70 3.43
CA MET A 506 -20.67 1.47 3.25
C MET A 506 -19.52 0.53 2.87
N LEU A 507 -18.59 0.98 2.02
CA LEU A 507 -17.41 0.19 1.63
C LEU A 507 -17.75 -1.12 0.88
N GLU A 508 -18.84 -1.17 0.12
CA GLU A 508 -19.33 -2.40 -0.54
C GLU A 508 -18.30 -3.03 -1.49
N GLU A 509 -17.48 -2.21 -2.16
CA GLU A 509 -16.46 -2.64 -3.12
C GLU A 509 -15.06 -2.83 -2.50
N VAL A 510 -14.90 -2.54 -1.21
CA VAL A 510 -13.61 -2.69 -0.51
C VAL A 510 -13.36 -4.16 -0.17
N THR A 511 -12.23 -4.67 -0.61
CA THR A 511 -11.76 -6.02 -0.29
C THR A 511 -11.37 -6.12 1.19
N LEU A 512 -11.99 -7.05 1.91
CA LEU A 512 -11.66 -7.28 3.31
C LEU A 512 -10.25 -7.88 3.46
N PRO A 513 -9.38 -7.33 4.35
CA PRO A 513 -8.06 -7.86 4.60
C PRO A 513 -8.10 -9.34 4.99
N GLN A 514 -7.32 -10.19 4.35
CA GLN A 514 -7.31 -11.62 4.64
C GLN A 514 -6.77 -11.91 6.07
N PRO A 515 -7.31 -12.92 6.80
CA PRO A 515 -7.08 -13.08 8.23
C PRO A 515 -5.73 -13.74 8.55
N ASN A 516 -5.07 -14.33 7.56
CA ASN A 516 -3.78 -15.03 7.66
C ASN A 516 -2.80 -14.61 6.54
N ALA A 517 -3.09 -13.54 5.79
CA ALA A 517 -2.13 -13.06 4.79
C ALA A 517 -0.98 -12.36 5.53
N GLY A 518 0.15 -13.06 5.61
CA GLY A 518 1.41 -12.48 6.05
C GLY A 518 1.71 -11.23 5.25
N SER A 519 1.73 -10.08 5.93
CA SER A 519 1.92 -8.76 5.34
C SER A 519 0.85 -8.35 4.31
N LEU A 520 0.82 -7.07 3.96
CA LEU A 520 -0.09 -6.39 3.03
C LEU A 520 -0.08 -7.00 1.61
N ALA A 521 -0.45 -8.26 1.41
CA ALA A 521 -0.56 -8.82 0.07
C ALA A 521 -1.70 -8.08 -0.66
N PRO A 522 -1.41 -7.33 -1.75
CA PRO A 522 -2.46 -6.65 -2.51
C PRO A 522 -3.50 -7.66 -2.98
N SER A 523 -4.75 -7.20 -3.15
CA SER A 523 -5.82 -8.04 -3.69
C SER A 523 -5.35 -8.68 -5.00
N VAL A 524 -5.13 -10.00 -4.97
CA VAL A 524 -4.59 -10.77 -6.09
C VAL A 524 -5.51 -10.69 -7.32
N LEU A 525 -6.78 -10.32 -7.09
CA LEU A 525 -7.82 -10.10 -8.09
C LEU A 525 -7.44 -9.06 -9.16
N ARG A 526 -6.48 -8.16 -8.93
CA ARG A 526 -6.13 -7.05 -9.86
C ARG A 526 -4.78 -7.19 -10.58
N THR A 527 -4.14 -8.36 -10.53
CA THR A 527 -2.79 -8.55 -11.13
C THR A 527 -2.81 -8.67 -12.66
N ARG A 528 -3.95 -9.00 -13.27
CA ARG A 528 -4.10 -8.97 -14.74
C ARG A 528 -4.22 -7.52 -15.20
N ILE A 529 -3.16 -7.00 -15.80
CA ILE A 529 -3.19 -5.65 -16.37
C ILE A 529 -3.83 -5.67 -17.74
N LEU A 530 -4.70 -4.70 -18.01
CA LEU A 530 -5.27 -4.49 -19.34
C LEU A 530 -4.14 -4.17 -20.34
N SER A 531 -4.09 -4.86 -21.48
CA SER A 531 -3.07 -4.57 -22.49
C SER A 531 -3.46 -3.37 -23.37
N PRO A 532 -2.50 -2.74 -24.07
CA PRO A 532 -2.80 -1.64 -24.97
C PRO A 532 -3.73 -2.03 -26.11
N ASP A 533 -3.67 -3.29 -26.57
CA ASP A 533 -4.55 -3.81 -27.61
C ASP A 533 -6.01 -3.94 -27.12
N HIS A 534 -6.21 -4.35 -25.86
CA HIS A 534 -7.55 -4.33 -25.26
C HIS A 534 -8.09 -2.90 -25.15
N MET A 535 -7.25 -1.94 -24.75
CA MET A 535 -7.64 -0.53 -24.69
C MET A 535 -7.98 0.02 -26.07
N GLN A 536 -7.20 -0.30 -27.10
CA GLN A 536 -7.49 0.12 -28.47
C GLN A 536 -8.85 -0.42 -28.94
N MET A 537 -9.15 -1.68 -28.66
CA MET A 537 -10.43 -2.28 -29.01
C MET A 537 -11.62 -1.60 -28.30
N VAL A 538 -11.49 -1.35 -26.98
CA VAL A 538 -12.50 -0.60 -26.21
C VAL A 538 -12.71 0.79 -26.81
N TRP A 539 -11.61 1.51 -27.07
CA TRP A 539 -11.62 2.85 -27.62
C TRP A 539 -12.33 2.90 -28.97
N GLU A 540 -11.94 2.03 -29.91
CA GLU A 540 -12.55 1.95 -31.23
C GLU A 540 -14.04 1.61 -31.15
N THR A 541 -14.45 0.73 -30.23
CA THR A 541 -15.86 0.34 -30.07
C THR A 541 -16.72 1.51 -29.58
N LEU A 542 -16.18 2.37 -28.72
CA LEU A 542 -16.93 3.49 -28.11
C LEU A 542 -16.84 4.80 -28.90
N THR A 543 -15.82 5.00 -29.72
CA THR A 543 -15.54 6.33 -30.31
C THR A 543 -15.56 6.35 -31.83
N ARG A 544 -15.46 5.20 -32.50
CA ARG A 544 -15.41 5.17 -33.97
C ARG A 544 -16.75 5.59 -34.57
N GLN A 545 -16.71 6.63 -35.41
CA GLN A 545 -17.89 7.19 -36.09
C GLN A 545 -19.00 7.66 -35.12
N VAL A 546 -18.61 8.03 -33.89
CA VAL A 546 -19.52 8.56 -32.89
C VAL A 546 -19.51 10.08 -32.95
N PRO A 547 -20.66 10.77 -32.98
CA PRO A 547 -20.71 12.22 -33.00
C PRO A 547 -20.26 12.83 -31.66
N SER A 548 -19.79 14.08 -31.70
CA SER A 548 -19.43 14.84 -30.50
C SER A 548 -20.63 14.99 -29.55
N GLY A 549 -20.40 14.81 -28.24
CA GLY A 549 -21.42 14.90 -27.20
C GLY A 549 -22.21 13.61 -26.94
N ASP A 550 -21.92 12.52 -27.67
CA ASP A 550 -22.56 11.22 -27.45
C ASP A 550 -22.11 10.56 -26.13
N PRO A 551 -23.02 9.90 -25.38
CA PRO A 551 -22.67 9.14 -24.17
C PRO A 551 -21.53 8.13 -24.35
N ARG A 552 -21.39 7.53 -25.53
CA ARG A 552 -20.29 6.60 -25.84
C ARG A 552 -18.93 7.29 -25.88
N GLN A 553 -18.88 8.50 -26.43
CA GLN A 553 -17.67 9.32 -26.43
C GLN A 553 -17.23 9.58 -24.98
N MET A 554 -18.18 9.97 -24.12
CA MET A 554 -17.95 10.17 -22.69
C MET A 554 -17.41 8.91 -22.00
N MET A 555 -18.04 7.75 -22.21
CA MET A 555 -17.57 6.48 -21.66
C MET A 555 -16.14 6.15 -22.11
N GLY A 556 -15.85 6.34 -23.41
CA GLY A 556 -14.51 6.12 -23.97
C GLY A 556 -13.45 7.01 -23.32
N LEU A 557 -13.77 8.30 -23.11
CA LEU A 557 -12.89 9.26 -22.44
C LEU A 557 -12.68 8.93 -20.96
N VAL A 558 -13.73 8.52 -20.24
CA VAL A 558 -13.64 8.07 -18.84
C VAL A 558 -12.67 6.90 -18.71
N ILE A 559 -12.77 5.89 -19.57
CA ILE A 559 -11.85 4.75 -19.58
C ILE A 559 -10.42 5.19 -19.96
N ALA A 560 -10.28 6.04 -20.99
CA ALA A 560 -8.98 6.54 -21.44
C ALA A 560 -8.24 7.35 -20.36
N LEU A 561 -8.95 8.16 -19.57
CA LEU A 561 -8.38 8.88 -18.43
C LEU A 561 -7.94 7.92 -17.31
N GLY A 562 -8.68 6.86 -17.06
CA GLY A 562 -8.25 5.79 -16.13
C GLY A 562 -6.98 5.08 -16.62
N PHE A 563 -6.93 4.71 -17.90
CA PHE A 563 -5.87 3.87 -18.47
C PHE A 563 -4.58 4.62 -18.84
N TYR A 564 -4.68 5.78 -19.49
CA TYR A 564 -3.50 6.54 -19.91
C TYR A 564 -3.03 7.54 -18.85
N ALA A 565 -3.95 8.15 -18.11
CA ALA A 565 -3.63 9.17 -17.12
C ALA A 565 -3.63 8.64 -15.68
N GLY A 566 -4.08 7.40 -15.45
CA GLY A 566 -4.03 6.76 -14.13
C GLY A 566 -4.96 7.40 -13.10
N LEU A 567 -6.03 8.07 -13.55
CA LEU A 567 -6.97 8.72 -12.65
C LEU A 567 -7.77 7.69 -11.86
N ARG A 568 -8.07 8.02 -10.59
CA ARG A 568 -9.08 7.32 -9.79
C ARG A 568 -10.48 7.67 -10.30
N ALA A 569 -11.45 6.79 -10.05
CA ALA A 569 -12.85 7.07 -10.37
C ALA A 569 -13.36 8.39 -9.76
N SER A 570 -13.05 8.63 -8.48
CA SER A 570 -13.42 9.88 -7.80
C SER A 570 -12.73 11.12 -8.37
N GLU A 571 -11.53 10.97 -8.95
CA GLU A 571 -10.84 12.05 -9.65
C GLU A 571 -11.55 12.36 -10.96
N VAL A 572 -11.93 11.34 -11.74
CA VAL A 572 -12.71 11.51 -12.97
C VAL A 572 -14.06 12.21 -12.68
N GLU A 573 -14.77 11.79 -11.64
CA GLU A 573 -16.06 12.38 -11.25
C GLU A 573 -15.97 13.86 -10.82
N SER A 574 -14.80 14.29 -10.34
CA SER A 574 -14.59 15.64 -9.80
C SER A 574 -13.92 16.60 -10.78
N LEU A 575 -13.53 16.14 -11.97
CA LEU A 575 -12.99 17.01 -13.01
C LEU A 575 -14.05 18.03 -13.47
N THR A 576 -13.61 19.26 -13.66
CA THR A 576 -14.42 20.34 -14.25
C THR A 576 -13.82 20.78 -15.58
N LEU A 577 -14.51 21.63 -16.33
CA LEU A 577 -13.93 22.19 -17.56
C LEU A 577 -12.67 23.03 -17.26
N ASN A 578 -12.58 23.63 -16.07
CA ASN A 578 -11.38 24.34 -15.62
C ASN A 578 -10.18 23.41 -15.37
N SER A 579 -10.40 22.10 -15.22
CA SER A 579 -9.33 21.13 -15.02
C SER A 579 -8.60 20.75 -16.31
N VAL A 580 -9.09 21.12 -17.50
CA VAL A 580 -8.49 20.70 -18.78
C VAL A 580 -7.96 21.91 -19.52
N ILE A 581 -6.66 21.91 -19.82
CA ILE A 581 -5.97 23.03 -20.47
C ILE A 581 -5.36 22.56 -21.79
N PHE A 582 -5.82 23.15 -22.88
CA PHE A 582 -5.28 22.91 -24.23
C PHE A 582 -4.33 24.02 -24.65
N GLY A 583 -3.24 23.66 -25.33
CA GLY A 583 -2.41 24.59 -26.07
C GLY A 583 -2.86 24.74 -27.53
N ALA A 584 -2.15 25.59 -28.26
CA ALA A 584 -2.32 25.73 -29.71
C ALA A 584 -2.06 24.38 -30.43
N ALA A 585 -2.78 24.17 -31.54
CA ALA A 585 -2.50 23.06 -32.43
C ALA A 585 -1.23 23.33 -33.24
N ASP A 586 -0.43 22.29 -33.47
CA ASP A 586 0.63 22.32 -34.47
C ASP A 586 0.07 22.15 -35.89
N GLU A 587 0.95 22.20 -36.90
CA GLU A 587 0.59 22.03 -38.31
C GLU A 587 -0.08 20.67 -38.63
N GLN A 588 0.09 19.68 -37.75
CA GLN A 588 -0.47 18.34 -37.88
C GLN A 588 -1.78 18.18 -37.09
N GLY A 589 -2.26 19.25 -36.46
CA GLY A 589 -3.47 19.26 -35.64
C GLY A 589 -3.26 18.69 -34.22
N HIS A 590 -2.03 18.34 -33.84
CA HIS A 590 -1.75 17.87 -32.49
C HIS A 590 -1.71 19.04 -31.51
N ARG A 591 -2.31 18.83 -30.33
CA ARG A 591 -2.42 19.85 -29.28
C ARG A 591 -1.74 19.35 -28.01
N THR A 592 -1.09 20.26 -27.29
CA THR A 592 -0.76 19.97 -25.89
C THR A 592 -2.04 19.95 -25.06
N CYS A 593 -2.16 18.95 -24.19
CA CYS A 593 -3.32 18.77 -23.32
C CYS A 593 -2.85 18.42 -21.92
N TRP A 594 -3.27 19.23 -20.96
CA TRP A 594 -2.96 19.06 -19.55
C TRP A 594 -4.23 18.86 -18.75
N VAL A 595 -4.25 17.84 -17.90
CA VAL A 595 -5.34 17.58 -16.95
C VAL A 595 -4.84 17.91 -15.55
N GLU A 596 -5.46 18.90 -14.91
CA GLU A 596 -5.13 19.38 -13.58
C GLU A 596 -6.06 18.76 -12.54
N ILE A 597 -5.45 17.96 -11.66
CA ILE A 597 -6.11 17.44 -10.47
C ILE A 597 -5.92 18.50 -9.38
N LEU A 598 -6.94 19.35 -9.20
CA LEU A 598 -6.88 20.51 -8.31
C LEU A 598 -7.08 20.15 -6.82
N GLY A 599 -7.55 18.93 -6.55
CA GLY A 599 -7.75 18.38 -5.21
C GLY A 599 -8.00 16.88 -5.25
N GLY A 600 -7.87 16.23 -4.10
CA GLY A 600 -8.18 14.82 -3.91
C GLY A 600 -8.07 14.46 -2.43
N LYS A 601 -8.12 13.17 -2.11
CA LYS A 601 -8.17 12.65 -0.72
C LYS A 601 -6.94 13.00 0.15
N THR A 602 -5.84 13.45 -0.46
CA THR A 602 -4.61 13.88 0.23
C THR A 602 -4.02 15.11 -0.47
N ALA A 603 -3.23 15.92 0.24
CA ALA A 603 -2.46 17.00 -0.37
C ALA A 603 -1.55 16.56 -1.56
N ALA A 604 -1.13 15.28 -1.58
CA ALA A 604 -0.34 14.69 -2.66
C ALA A 604 -1.15 14.37 -3.93
N ALA A 605 -2.49 14.42 -3.87
CA ALA A 605 -3.35 14.20 -5.02
C ALA A 605 -3.26 15.35 -6.04
N ARG A 606 -2.88 16.55 -5.59
CA ARG A 606 -2.71 17.72 -6.46
C ARG A 606 -1.57 17.51 -7.44
N ARG A 607 -1.90 17.42 -8.73
CA ARG A 607 -0.92 17.15 -9.79
C ARG A 607 -1.44 17.54 -11.15
N ARG A 608 -0.53 17.63 -12.10
CA ARG A 608 -0.82 17.95 -13.50
C ARG A 608 -0.36 16.80 -14.39
N ILE A 609 -1.24 16.34 -15.26
CA ILE A 609 -1.00 15.18 -16.12
C ILE A 609 -0.89 15.64 -17.57
N ALA A 610 0.25 15.33 -18.20
CA ALA A 610 0.49 15.61 -19.62
C ALA A 610 -0.21 14.55 -20.49
N LEU A 611 -1.53 14.66 -20.68
CA LEU A 611 -2.29 13.65 -21.44
C LEU A 611 -1.76 13.48 -22.87
N HIS A 612 -1.29 14.56 -23.50
CA HIS A 612 -0.65 14.55 -24.83
C HIS A 612 0.68 13.76 -24.90
N VAL A 613 1.33 13.49 -23.77
CA VAL A 613 2.51 12.61 -23.69
C VAL A 613 2.09 11.17 -23.38
N MET A 614 1.05 11.02 -22.56
CA MET A 614 0.65 9.73 -22.00
C MET A 614 -0.30 8.93 -22.90
N ALA A 615 -1.11 9.60 -23.73
CA ALA A 615 -2.13 9.02 -24.59
C ALA A 615 -1.88 9.27 -26.10
N PRO A 616 -2.49 8.48 -27.00
CA PRO A 616 -2.48 8.76 -28.44
C PRO A 616 -3.13 10.12 -28.77
N ALA A 617 -2.70 10.73 -29.88
CA ALA A 617 -3.28 11.98 -30.38
C ALA A 617 -4.81 11.91 -30.54
N ALA A 618 -5.34 10.77 -31.02
CA ALA A 618 -6.78 10.57 -31.18
C ALA A 618 -7.59 10.75 -29.88
N VAL A 619 -7.01 10.40 -28.72
CA VAL A 619 -7.65 10.60 -27.41
C VAL A 619 -7.72 12.08 -27.06
N VAL A 620 -6.64 12.82 -27.34
CA VAL A 620 -6.57 14.26 -27.09
C VAL A 620 -7.54 15.03 -27.97
N VAL A 621 -7.63 14.67 -29.25
CA VAL A 621 -8.60 15.26 -30.20
C VAL A 621 -10.03 15.00 -29.74
N CYS A 622 -10.35 13.75 -29.40
CA CYS A 622 -11.67 13.38 -28.91
C CYS A 622 -12.06 14.12 -27.61
N LEU A 623 -11.10 14.30 -26.68
CA LEU A 623 -11.34 15.07 -25.45
C LEU A 623 -11.58 16.55 -25.75
N HIS A 624 -10.84 17.13 -26.69
CA HIS A 624 -11.03 18.51 -27.12
C HIS A 624 -12.43 18.73 -27.72
N GLU A 625 -12.85 17.85 -28.63
CA GLU A 625 -14.20 17.89 -29.22
C GLU A 625 -15.31 17.78 -28.16
N TRP A 626 -15.14 16.89 -27.17
CA TRP A 626 -16.05 16.78 -26.04
C TRP A 626 -16.10 18.07 -25.21
N VAL A 627 -14.94 18.67 -24.90
CA VAL A 627 -14.87 19.91 -24.11
C VAL A 627 -15.53 21.07 -24.85
N GLU A 628 -15.30 21.23 -26.16
CA GLU A 628 -15.92 22.29 -26.97
C GLU A 628 -17.44 22.18 -27.04
N GLU A 629 -17.97 20.96 -27.23
CA GLU A 629 -19.41 20.71 -27.18
C GLU A 629 -19.96 21.10 -25.80
N ARG A 630 -19.24 20.72 -24.74
CA ARG A 630 -19.67 20.98 -23.38
C ARG A 630 -19.64 22.46 -22.98
N LEU A 631 -18.64 23.20 -23.48
CA LEU A 631 -18.58 24.67 -23.36
C LEU A 631 -19.78 25.32 -24.06
N THR A 632 -20.17 24.82 -25.22
CA THR A 632 -21.33 25.32 -25.96
C THR A 632 -22.63 25.08 -25.18
N GLU A 633 -22.83 23.86 -24.68
CA GLU A 633 -24.02 23.47 -23.92
C GLU A 633 -24.15 24.19 -22.58
N CYS A 634 -23.02 24.55 -21.95
CA CYS A 634 -22.96 25.16 -20.62
C CYS A 634 -22.33 26.56 -20.61
N SER A 635 -22.48 27.31 -21.69
CA SER A 635 -21.92 28.66 -21.88
C SER A 635 -22.32 29.71 -20.82
N LYS A 636 -23.37 29.44 -20.02
CA LYS A 636 -23.86 30.34 -18.97
C LYS A 636 -23.13 30.22 -17.63
N TRP A 637 -22.36 29.15 -17.42
CA TRP A 637 -21.70 28.86 -16.15
C TRP A 637 -20.18 29.06 -16.25
N SER A 638 -19.53 29.32 -15.12
CA SER A 638 -18.07 29.40 -15.11
C SER A 638 -17.45 28.01 -15.29
N LEU A 639 -16.25 27.93 -15.86
CA LEU A 639 -15.56 26.66 -16.14
C LEU A 639 -15.36 25.79 -14.88
N ALA A 640 -15.20 26.43 -13.72
CA ALA A 640 -15.00 25.74 -12.45
C ALA A 640 -16.30 25.12 -11.90
N GLU A 641 -17.47 25.60 -12.34
CA GLU A 641 -18.79 25.12 -11.91
C GLU A 641 -19.35 24.04 -12.83
N VAL A 642 -18.76 23.83 -14.01
CA VAL A 642 -19.22 22.86 -15.00
C VAL A 642 -18.39 21.59 -14.90
N ALA A 643 -19.04 20.48 -14.55
CA ALA A 643 -18.42 19.16 -14.57
C ALA A 643 -17.95 18.78 -15.98
N LEU A 644 -16.78 18.14 -16.08
CA LEU A 644 -16.28 17.63 -17.35
C LEU A 644 -17.19 16.53 -17.89
N PHE A 645 -17.71 15.66 -17.01
CA PHE A 645 -18.63 14.58 -17.35
C PHE A 645 -19.94 14.74 -16.57
N GLY A 646 -21.04 14.95 -17.30
CA GLY A 646 -22.33 15.28 -16.72
C GLY A 646 -23.46 15.28 -17.75
N PRO A 647 -24.72 15.44 -17.33
CA PRO A 647 -25.84 15.50 -18.27
C PRO A 647 -25.73 16.69 -19.22
N ARG A 648 -26.23 16.53 -20.45
CA ARG A 648 -26.31 17.61 -21.43
C ARG A 648 -27.04 18.81 -20.84
N HIS A 649 -26.55 20.02 -21.16
CA HIS A 649 -27.11 21.30 -20.70
C HIS A 649 -27.18 21.52 -19.18
N SER A 650 -26.56 20.67 -18.34
CA SER A 650 -26.56 20.81 -16.87
C SER A 650 -25.15 20.86 -16.31
N PRO A 651 -24.74 21.85 -15.49
CA PRO A 651 -23.36 21.95 -14.98
C PRO A 651 -22.96 20.82 -14.01
N GLN A 652 -23.91 19.97 -13.59
CA GLN A 652 -23.71 18.94 -12.58
C GLN A 652 -22.88 17.74 -13.08
N THR A 653 -22.22 17.04 -12.14
CA THR A 653 -21.54 15.78 -12.41
C THR A 653 -22.46 14.59 -12.12
N PHE A 654 -22.28 13.49 -12.82
CA PHE A 654 -22.94 12.23 -12.49
C PHE A 654 -22.38 11.63 -11.19
N THR A 655 -23.22 10.94 -10.43
CA THR A 655 -22.73 10.12 -9.29
C THR A 655 -21.96 8.89 -9.78
N ARG A 656 -21.14 8.28 -8.91
CA ARG A 656 -20.47 7.00 -9.18
C ARG A 656 -21.41 5.94 -9.74
N ALA A 657 -22.60 5.82 -9.14
CA ALA A 657 -23.63 4.87 -9.54
C ALA A 657 -24.18 5.15 -10.94
N SER A 658 -24.15 6.41 -11.39
CA SER A 658 -24.69 6.83 -12.68
C SER A 658 -23.67 6.85 -13.82
N LEU A 659 -22.36 6.98 -13.53
CA LEU A 659 -21.31 7.04 -14.55
C LEU A 659 -20.31 5.89 -14.44
N ILE A 660 -19.63 5.76 -13.31
CA ILE A 660 -18.52 4.82 -13.16
C ILE A 660 -19.00 3.38 -13.12
N THR A 661 -20.09 3.09 -12.40
CA THR A 661 -20.63 1.72 -12.28
C THR A 661 -21.09 1.18 -13.64
N PRO A 662 -21.90 1.92 -14.43
CA PRO A 662 -22.21 1.55 -15.81
C PRO A 662 -20.97 1.31 -16.69
N VAL A 663 -19.96 2.16 -16.58
CA VAL A 663 -18.69 1.99 -17.32
C VAL A 663 -17.98 0.70 -16.91
N ILE A 664 -17.94 0.37 -15.63
CA ILE A 664 -17.37 -0.89 -15.13
C ILE A 664 -18.15 -2.09 -15.66
N GLU A 665 -19.48 -2.07 -15.57
CA GLU A 665 -20.34 -3.16 -16.06
C GLU A 665 -20.13 -3.42 -17.55
N TRP A 666 -20.02 -2.34 -18.35
CA TRP A 666 -19.74 -2.46 -19.77
C TRP A 666 -18.32 -2.97 -20.06
N MET A 667 -17.31 -2.49 -19.33
CA MET A 667 -15.96 -3.06 -19.42
C MET A 667 -15.95 -4.53 -19.06
N ARG A 668 -16.67 -4.95 -18.01
CA ARG A 668 -16.76 -6.37 -17.62
C ARG A 668 -17.43 -7.22 -18.69
N TYR A 669 -18.51 -6.71 -19.27
CA TYR A 669 -19.15 -7.34 -20.41
C TYR A 669 -18.18 -7.57 -21.57
N LEU A 670 -17.31 -6.57 -21.87
CA LEU A 670 -16.37 -6.63 -22.98
C LEU A 670 -15.04 -7.33 -22.65
N LEU A 671 -14.57 -7.35 -21.41
CA LEU A 671 -13.17 -7.73 -21.11
C LEU A 671 -13.06 -8.85 -20.05
N GLY A 672 -14.17 -9.17 -19.39
CA GLY A 672 -14.27 -10.18 -18.33
C GLY A 672 -14.64 -9.60 -16.96
N ASP A 673 -15.23 -10.45 -16.11
CA ASP A 673 -15.77 -10.07 -14.80
C ASP A 673 -14.68 -9.62 -13.79
N ASP A 674 -13.42 -9.94 -14.05
CA ASP A 674 -12.25 -9.57 -13.23
C ASP A 674 -11.79 -8.12 -13.43
N ILE A 675 -12.44 -7.37 -14.33
CA ILE A 675 -12.11 -5.96 -14.60
C ILE A 675 -12.86 -5.02 -13.66
N ASP A 676 -12.15 -4.00 -13.18
CA ASP A 676 -12.73 -2.84 -12.52
C ASP A 676 -12.00 -1.55 -12.93
N PHE A 677 -12.53 -0.40 -12.53
CA PHE A 677 -11.95 0.89 -12.90
C PHE A 677 -10.55 1.10 -12.30
N HIS A 678 -10.29 0.55 -11.11
CA HIS A 678 -9.01 0.71 -10.45
C HIS A 678 -7.90 -0.07 -11.18
N GLY A 679 -8.22 -1.22 -11.78
CA GLY A 679 -7.32 -1.97 -12.66
C GLY A 679 -6.73 -1.14 -13.81
N LEU A 680 -7.45 -0.11 -14.29
CA LEU A 680 -6.93 0.82 -15.31
C LEU A 680 -5.74 1.64 -14.78
N ARG A 681 -5.77 2.04 -13.50
CA ARG A 681 -4.66 2.74 -12.83
C ARG A 681 -3.45 1.83 -12.65
N HIS A 682 -3.66 0.56 -12.30
CA HIS A 682 -2.59 -0.45 -12.28
C HIS A 682 -1.94 -0.63 -13.65
N ALA A 683 -2.76 -0.68 -14.71
CA ALA A 683 -2.26 -0.74 -16.09
C ALA A 683 -1.46 0.54 -16.44
N ALA A 684 -1.97 1.72 -16.11
CA ALA A 684 -1.30 3.00 -16.36
C ALA A 684 0.13 3.03 -15.78
N VAL A 685 0.27 2.65 -14.50
CA VAL A 685 1.57 2.58 -13.81
C VAL A 685 2.47 1.52 -14.45
N SER A 686 1.95 0.31 -14.63
CA SER A 686 2.70 -0.83 -15.16
C SER A 686 3.27 -0.57 -16.56
N TRP A 687 2.47 0.01 -17.45
CA TRP A 687 2.89 0.38 -18.80
C TRP A 687 3.84 1.58 -18.81
N THR A 688 3.63 2.56 -17.93
CA THR A 688 4.54 3.72 -17.81
C THR A 688 5.94 3.28 -17.37
N LEU A 689 6.05 2.38 -16.39
CA LEU A 689 7.34 1.85 -15.96
C LEU A 689 8.04 1.06 -17.06
N LEU A 690 7.31 0.26 -17.84
CA LEU A 690 7.87 -0.43 -18.99
C LEU A 690 8.35 0.54 -20.08
N ARG A 691 7.57 1.58 -20.39
CA ARG A 691 7.96 2.64 -21.34
C ARG A 691 9.24 3.33 -20.89
N LEU A 692 9.33 3.72 -19.62
CA LEU A 692 10.52 4.38 -19.07
C LEU A 692 11.76 3.48 -19.09
N HIS A 693 11.61 2.18 -18.81
CA HIS A 693 12.72 1.23 -18.91
C HIS A 693 13.14 1.01 -20.36
N ALA A 694 12.17 0.79 -21.28
CA ALA A 694 12.42 0.62 -22.70
C ALA A 694 13.05 1.87 -23.36
N ALA A 695 12.73 3.07 -22.89
CA ALA A 695 13.35 4.31 -23.36
C ALA A 695 14.84 4.39 -22.98
N GLN A 696 15.22 3.85 -21.82
CA GLN A 696 16.61 3.79 -21.35
C GLN A 696 17.39 2.61 -21.94
N HIS A 697 16.70 1.55 -22.35
CA HIS A 697 17.27 0.30 -22.85
C HIS A 697 16.60 -0.14 -24.16
N PRO A 698 17.03 0.38 -25.32
CA PRO A 698 16.42 0.06 -26.61
C PRO A 698 16.38 -1.44 -26.94
N SER A 699 17.40 -2.20 -26.54
CA SER A 699 17.43 -3.66 -26.74
C SER A 699 16.32 -4.39 -25.99
N PHE A 700 15.92 -3.88 -24.81
CA PHE A 700 14.81 -4.43 -24.05
C PHE A 700 13.47 -4.19 -24.74
N ARG A 701 13.29 -3.04 -25.41
CA ARG A 701 12.07 -2.78 -26.17
C ARG A 701 11.79 -3.88 -27.20
N ASP A 702 12.83 -4.34 -27.87
CA ASP A 702 12.71 -5.31 -28.97
C ASP A 702 12.29 -6.71 -28.50
N THR A 703 12.44 -7.00 -27.20
CA THR A 703 11.96 -8.26 -26.60
C THR A 703 10.48 -8.24 -26.23
N LEU A 704 9.82 -7.07 -26.25
CA LEU A 704 8.42 -6.93 -25.86
C LEU A 704 7.45 -7.39 -26.97
N GLN A 705 6.34 -7.99 -26.57
CA GLN A 705 5.25 -8.37 -27.48
C GLN A 705 4.64 -7.14 -28.18
N HIS A 706 4.39 -6.06 -27.43
CA HIS A 706 3.78 -4.83 -27.93
C HIS A 706 4.78 -3.83 -28.53
N ARG A 707 5.98 -4.28 -28.94
CA ARG A 707 7.04 -3.40 -29.48
C ARG A 707 6.61 -2.54 -30.67
N HIS A 708 5.59 -2.97 -31.42
CA HIS A 708 5.06 -2.24 -32.58
C HIS A 708 3.91 -1.28 -32.22
N HIS A 709 3.39 -1.34 -31.00
CA HIS A 709 2.32 -0.45 -30.54
C HIS A 709 2.84 0.98 -30.34
N TRP A 710 1.97 1.99 -30.49
CA TRP A 710 2.35 3.42 -30.44
C TRP A 710 3.16 3.78 -29.18
N MET A 711 2.79 3.20 -28.03
CA MET A 711 3.44 3.43 -26.73
C MET A 711 4.96 3.14 -26.73
N PHE A 712 5.41 2.22 -27.58
CA PHE A 712 6.80 1.76 -27.64
C PHE A 712 7.55 2.29 -28.86
N GLN A 713 6.95 3.20 -29.62
CA GLN A 713 7.65 3.86 -30.72
C GLN A 713 8.77 4.76 -30.17
N PRO A 714 9.95 4.80 -30.82
CA PRO A 714 11.13 5.49 -30.29
C PRO A 714 10.87 6.96 -29.90
N GLN A 715 10.16 7.69 -30.76
CA GLN A 715 9.83 9.10 -30.51
C GLN A 715 8.92 9.26 -29.28
N THR A 716 7.90 8.42 -29.15
CA THR A 716 6.98 8.41 -28.01
C THR A 716 7.70 8.05 -26.70
N LEU A 717 8.59 7.05 -26.73
CA LEU A 717 9.41 6.67 -25.58
C LEU A 717 10.31 7.83 -25.13
N GLN A 718 10.97 8.50 -26.08
CA GLN A 718 11.82 9.65 -25.78
C GLN A 718 11.02 10.82 -25.21
N MET A 719 9.85 11.16 -25.78
CA MET A 719 8.96 12.17 -25.23
C MET A 719 8.54 11.85 -23.78
N THR A 720 8.22 10.59 -23.51
CA THR A 720 7.85 10.12 -22.17
C THR A 720 9.01 10.29 -21.20
N LEU A 721 10.20 9.84 -21.57
CA LEU A 721 11.41 9.96 -20.74
C LEU A 721 11.74 11.43 -20.48
N SER A 722 11.74 12.27 -21.52
CA SER A 722 11.97 13.72 -21.41
C SER A 722 10.95 14.40 -20.50
N HIS A 723 9.67 13.98 -20.52
CA HIS A 723 8.66 14.52 -19.61
C HIS A 723 8.99 14.21 -18.14
N PHE A 724 9.27 12.94 -17.81
CA PHE A 724 9.56 12.53 -16.44
C PHE A 724 10.94 12.98 -15.94
N CYS A 725 11.91 13.17 -16.84
CA CYS A 725 13.22 13.72 -16.49
C CYS A 725 13.25 15.26 -16.46
N GLY A 726 12.36 15.93 -17.21
CA GLY A 726 12.32 17.38 -17.32
C GLY A 726 11.99 18.10 -16.01
N ALA A 727 11.32 17.42 -15.07
CA ALA A 727 10.95 17.97 -13.77
C ALA A 727 12.14 18.37 -12.87
N GLU A 728 13.32 17.76 -13.03
CA GLU A 728 14.54 18.09 -12.26
C GLU A 728 15.77 18.37 -13.14
N ALA A 729 15.57 18.65 -14.43
CA ALA A 729 16.61 18.81 -15.46
C ALA A 729 17.51 17.54 -15.64
N HIS A 730 18.69 17.73 -16.25
CA HIS A 730 19.61 16.68 -16.77
C HIS A 730 20.05 15.59 -15.75
N ASP A 731 19.75 15.76 -14.46
CA ASP A 731 20.24 14.90 -13.39
C ASP A 731 19.20 13.90 -12.83
N THR A 732 17.94 13.89 -13.28
CA THR A 732 16.90 12.98 -12.73
C THR A 732 17.33 11.50 -12.77
N LEU A 733 17.95 11.07 -13.88
CA LEU A 733 18.44 9.70 -14.04
C LEU A 733 19.68 9.45 -13.17
N ALA A 734 20.62 10.40 -13.14
CA ALA A 734 21.83 10.30 -12.33
C ALA A 734 21.54 10.28 -10.82
N ARG A 735 20.52 11.03 -10.39
CA ARG A 735 20.03 11.09 -9.00
C ARG A 735 19.09 9.93 -8.63
N GLY A 736 18.62 9.15 -9.62
CA GLY A 736 17.71 8.03 -9.40
C GLY A 736 16.31 8.44 -8.93
N THR A 737 15.87 9.67 -9.22
CA THR A 737 14.59 10.23 -8.75
C THR A 737 13.42 9.93 -9.70
N LEU A 738 13.65 9.21 -10.81
CA LEU A 738 12.62 8.91 -11.82
C LEU A 738 11.35 8.30 -11.23
N LEU A 739 11.48 7.33 -10.32
CA LEU A 739 10.32 6.68 -9.69
C LEU A 739 9.57 7.58 -8.73
N LEU A 740 10.25 8.55 -8.12
CA LEU A 740 9.59 9.59 -7.33
C LEU A 740 8.72 10.47 -8.23
N GLN A 741 9.17 10.76 -9.46
CA GLN A 741 8.36 11.50 -10.42
C GLN A 741 7.14 10.70 -10.90
N VAL A 742 7.28 9.39 -11.10
CA VAL A 742 6.13 8.50 -11.39
C VAL A 742 5.17 8.45 -10.19
N ALA A 743 5.69 8.35 -8.96
CA ALA A 743 4.87 8.39 -7.75
C ALA A 743 4.08 9.70 -7.65
N LYS A 744 4.71 10.85 -7.90
CA LYS A 744 4.03 12.15 -7.95
C LYS A 744 2.97 12.22 -9.06
N TRP A 745 3.29 11.71 -10.26
CA TRP A 745 2.37 11.68 -11.40
C TRP A 745 1.10 10.87 -11.12
N ILE A 746 1.22 9.76 -10.40
CA ILE A 746 0.06 8.94 -10.02
C ILE A 746 -0.65 9.47 -8.75
N GLY A 747 0.00 10.35 -7.98
CA GLY A 747 -0.53 10.92 -6.73
C GLY A 747 -0.17 10.12 -5.47
N HIS A 748 0.90 9.33 -5.49
CA HIS A 748 1.45 8.65 -4.30
C HIS A 748 2.52 9.50 -3.62
N ARG A 749 2.55 9.44 -2.28
CA ARG A 749 3.54 10.14 -1.47
C ARG A 749 4.96 9.58 -1.63
N GLU A 750 5.08 8.26 -1.74
CA GLU A 750 6.36 7.55 -1.80
C GLU A 750 6.35 6.44 -2.87
N PRO A 751 7.50 6.14 -3.50
CA PRO A 751 7.60 5.07 -4.50
C PRO A 751 7.31 3.66 -3.95
N GLY A 752 7.44 3.43 -2.65
CA GLY A 752 7.20 2.11 -2.04
C GLY A 752 5.79 1.59 -2.33
N THR A 753 4.77 2.42 -2.07
CA THR A 753 3.36 2.08 -2.34
C THR A 753 3.12 1.77 -3.81
N LEU A 754 3.74 2.54 -4.72
CA LEU A 754 3.66 2.32 -6.16
C LEU A 754 4.23 0.95 -6.56
N LEU A 755 5.41 0.63 -6.06
CA LEU A 755 6.14 -0.58 -6.45
C LEU A 755 5.52 -1.85 -5.88
N GLU A 756 5.06 -1.81 -4.64
CA GLU A 756 4.49 -2.98 -3.97
C GLU A 756 3.11 -3.35 -4.54
N ASN A 757 2.31 -2.35 -4.92
CA ASN A 757 0.87 -2.57 -5.16
C ASN A 757 0.40 -2.33 -6.60
N TYR A 758 1.11 -1.52 -7.39
CA TYR A 758 0.63 -1.08 -8.71
C TYR A 758 1.49 -1.55 -9.88
N ALA A 759 2.77 -1.77 -9.63
CA ALA A 759 3.76 -2.04 -10.65
C ALA A 759 3.86 -3.55 -10.94
N HIS A 760 2.93 -4.09 -11.72
CA HIS A 760 2.86 -5.52 -12.02
C HIS A 760 3.85 -6.00 -13.10
N THR A 761 4.67 -5.09 -13.63
CA THR A 761 5.70 -5.34 -14.63
C THR A 761 7.11 -5.33 -14.06
N LEU A 762 7.27 -5.16 -12.74
CA LEU A 762 8.58 -5.06 -12.08
C LEU A 762 9.43 -6.31 -12.25
N GLY A 763 8.82 -7.50 -12.22
CA GLY A 763 9.55 -8.75 -12.42
C GLY A 763 10.27 -8.81 -13.76
N LEU A 764 9.63 -8.29 -14.80
CA LEU A 764 10.19 -8.21 -16.14
C LEU A 764 11.38 -7.24 -16.21
N ILE A 765 11.21 -6.03 -15.67
CA ILE A 765 12.26 -5.01 -15.62
C ILE A 765 13.44 -5.50 -14.77
N HIS A 766 13.16 -6.12 -13.64
CA HIS A 766 14.19 -6.66 -12.75
C HIS A 766 14.97 -7.78 -13.43
N SER A 767 14.29 -8.65 -14.19
CA SER A 767 14.93 -9.70 -14.98
C SER A 767 15.94 -9.15 -15.98
N ASP A 768 15.58 -8.08 -16.70
CA ASP A 768 16.47 -7.41 -17.66
C ASP A 768 17.66 -6.73 -16.96
N ILE A 769 17.44 -6.07 -15.82
CA ILE A 769 18.52 -5.44 -15.02
C ILE A 769 19.54 -6.47 -14.53
N LEU A 770 19.08 -7.68 -14.20
CA LEU A 770 19.91 -8.78 -13.74
C LEU A 770 20.55 -9.57 -14.89
N ALA A 771 20.05 -9.40 -16.12
CA ALA A 771 20.60 -10.08 -17.27
C ALA A 771 22.05 -9.62 -17.51
N PRO A 772 22.94 -10.54 -17.94
CA PRO A 772 24.30 -10.15 -18.30
C PRO A 772 24.25 -9.14 -19.45
N LYS A 773 24.69 -7.91 -19.20
CA LYS A 773 24.81 -6.89 -20.25
C LYS A 773 25.93 -7.30 -21.20
N ALA A 774 25.65 -7.36 -22.50
CA ALA A 774 26.69 -7.49 -23.51
C ALA A 774 27.70 -6.34 -23.31
N LYS A 775 28.98 -6.68 -23.19
CA LYS A 775 30.05 -5.71 -23.01
C LYS A 775 30.32 -4.92 -24.28
#